data_AF-A0A559TJU2-F1
#
_entry.id   AF-A0A559TJU2-F1
#
_cell.length_a   1.000
_cell.length_b   1.000
_cell.length_c   1.000
_cell.angle_alpha   90.00
_cell.angle_beta   90.00
_cell.angle_gamma   90.00
#
_symmetry.space_group_name_H-M   'P 1'
#
loop_
_entity.id
_entity.type
_entity.pdbx_description
1 polymer ?
#
loop_
_entity_poly.entity_id
_entity_poly.type
_entity_poly.pdbx_seq_one_letter_code
_entity_poly.pdbx_strand_id
1 'polypeptide(L)'
;MTANKIALVTAPIVLMILVTIGMTGTEHWLSGFGKTEAARLMLGRAGIALPYIVAAAIGIIVLFASAGSVNIKPAGWGVVAGSGATILIAALRETVRLASLAGQPPAARSALSYADPATMIGAAATLLSAGFALRVALVGNAAFGRSEPRRIRGRRALHGEAEWMKSTEAGKLFPDAGGIVIGERYRVDKDSTAAQSFRADSAETWGAGGKSPLLCFNGSFGSSHGIAFAGSGGFKTTSVTIPTALKWGGTLVVLDPSNEVAPMVIEHRSNAGRDVRILDPRTRDTGFNALDWIGRHGGTKEEDIAAVASWIMSDSGGARGVRDDFFRVSALQLLTALIADVCLSGHTKKEHQTLRQVRKNLAEPEPKLRERLQSIHGNSKSDFVKENVASFVNMTPETFSGVYANAVKETHWLSYSHYAALVSGSSFSTDELARGDIDVFINIDLKTLETHSGLARVIIGSFLNAIYNRDGQMKGRALFLLDEVARLGYMRILETARDAGRKYGITLTVIYQSIGQMRETYGGRDAASKWFESASWISFAAINDPETADYISKRCGTTTVEIDQVSRSFHSKGSSRTRSKQLAARPLIQPHEVLRMRADEQIVFTAGNAPLRCGRAIWFRRDDMKACVGENRLRSLSRGEKESSNPIDPAKTDETTPGVSSIGIVGEEIGEEQHNAVQEEP
;
A
#
# COMPACT_ATOMS: atom_id res chain seq x y z
N MET A 1 -24.88 -14.08 -10.72
CA MET A 1 -24.18 -15.03 -9.81
C MET A 1 -23.65 -16.17 -10.66
N THR A 2 -22.44 -16.67 -10.38
CA THR A 2 -21.90 -17.86 -11.08
C THR A 2 -22.71 -19.11 -10.71
N ALA A 3 -22.88 -20.06 -11.64
CA ALA A 3 -23.67 -21.29 -11.42
C ALA A 3 -23.26 -22.06 -10.14
N ASN A 4 -21.97 -22.06 -9.82
CA ASN A 4 -21.43 -22.67 -8.60
C ASN A 4 -21.94 -22.01 -7.31
N LYS A 5 -22.18 -20.69 -7.28
CA LYS A 5 -22.75 -20.02 -6.11
C LYS A 5 -24.20 -20.42 -5.88
N ILE A 6 -24.97 -20.59 -6.96
CA ILE A 6 -26.37 -21.02 -6.89
C ILE A 6 -26.42 -22.45 -6.36
N ALA A 7 -25.61 -23.36 -6.93
CA ALA A 7 -25.53 -24.75 -6.48
C ALA A 7 -25.16 -24.89 -4.99
N LEU A 8 -24.20 -24.09 -4.50
CA LEU A 8 -23.79 -24.11 -3.09
C LEU A 8 -24.90 -23.64 -2.13
N VAL A 9 -25.85 -22.84 -2.59
CA VAL A 9 -27.01 -22.43 -1.79
C VAL A 9 -28.14 -23.45 -1.92
N THR A 10 -28.44 -23.91 -3.13
CA THR A 10 -29.62 -24.75 -3.39
C THR A 10 -29.41 -26.22 -3.00
N ALA A 11 -28.23 -26.79 -3.21
CA ALA A 11 -27.94 -28.19 -2.90
C ALA A 11 -28.19 -28.56 -1.43
N PRO A 12 -27.69 -27.84 -0.41
CA PRO A 12 -28.00 -28.17 0.98
C PRO A 12 -29.48 -28.05 1.32
N ILE A 13 -30.19 -27.04 0.77
CA ILE A 13 -31.63 -26.86 0.97
C ILE A 13 -32.38 -28.10 0.46
N VAL A 14 -32.13 -28.48 -0.79
CA VAL A 14 -32.80 -29.61 -1.44
C VAL A 14 -32.47 -30.92 -0.72
N LEU A 15 -31.21 -31.17 -0.40
CA LEU A 15 -30.79 -32.43 0.22
C LEU A 15 -31.35 -32.60 1.64
N MET A 16 -31.39 -31.52 2.44
CA MET A 16 -32.00 -31.54 3.78
C MET A 16 -33.52 -31.78 3.71
N ILE A 17 -34.22 -31.12 2.79
CA ILE A 17 -35.68 -31.29 2.60
C ILE A 17 -35.98 -32.72 2.12
N LEU A 18 -35.28 -33.20 1.09
CA LEU A 18 -35.48 -34.55 0.54
C LEU A 18 -35.28 -35.63 1.59
N VAL A 19 -34.27 -35.50 2.45
CA VAL A 19 -34.04 -36.47 3.53
C VAL A 19 -35.11 -36.38 4.61
N THR A 20 -35.54 -35.17 4.99
CA THR A 20 -36.62 -34.99 5.98
C THR A 20 -37.93 -35.63 5.51
N ILE A 21 -38.24 -35.53 4.21
CA ILE A 21 -39.44 -36.12 3.60
C ILE A 21 -39.25 -37.62 3.33
N GLY A 22 -38.12 -38.02 2.75
CA GLY A 22 -37.86 -39.40 2.31
C GLY A 22 -37.65 -40.39 3.46
N MET A 23 -37.20 -39.93 4.64
CA MET A 23 -37.03 -40.78 5.82
C MET A 23 -38.28 -40.86 6.72
N THR A 24 -39.41 -40.32 6.28
CA THR A 24 -40.68 -40.43 7.02
C THR A 24 -41.16 -41.87 7.07
N GLY A 25 -41.64 -42.35 8.21
CA GLY A 25 -42.06 -43.75 8.39
C GLY A 25 -40.93 -44.68 8.85
N THR A 26 -39.72 -44.15 9.06
CA THR A 26 -38.59 -44.92 9.64
C THR A 26 -38.88 -45.37 11.07
N GLU A 27 -39.79 -44.71 11.78
CA GLU A 27 -40.31 -45.13 13.08
C GLU A 27 -40.95 -46.51 13.08
N HIS A 28 -41.67 -46.88 12.01
CA HIS A 28 -42.29 -48.19 11.89
C HIS A 28 -41.25 -49.29 11.70
N TRP A 29 -40.26 -49.03 10.84
CA TRP A 29 -39.17 -49.96 10.59
C TRP A 29 -38.27 -50.16 11.82
N LEU A 30 -37.86 -49.07 12.48
CA LEU A 30 -37.04 -49.12 13.70
C LEU A 30 -37.77 -49.79 14.87
N SER A 31 -39.06 -49.50 15.05
CA SER A 31 -39.85 -50.13 16.11
C SER A 31 -39.92 -51.66 15.98
N GLY A 32 -39.85 -52.21 14.76
CA GLY A 32 -39.86 -53.65 14.50
C GLY A 32 -38.68 -54.43 15.10
N PHE A 33 -37.55 -53.76 15.37
CA PHE A 33 -36.38 -54.38 16.00
C PHE A 33 -36.49 -54.49 17.53
N GLY A 34 -37.52 -53.89 18.14
CA GLY A 34 -37.74 -53.97 19.59
C GLY A 34 -38.30 -55.34 20.01
N LYS A 35 -37.52 -56.07 20.82
CA LYS A 35 -37.94 -57.35 21.43
C LYS A 35 -38.88 -57.20 22.63
N THR A 36 -38.94 -56.01 23.22
CA THR A 36 -39.84 -55.65 24.33
C THR A 36 -40.64 -54.40 23.96
N GLU A 37 -41.82 -54.22 24.57
CA GLU A 37 -42.70 -53.09 24.29
C GLU A 37 -42.02 -51.74 24.57
N ALA A 38 -41.26 -51.65 25.67
CA ALA A 38 -40.41 -50.49 25.97
C ALA A 38 -39.35 -50.22 24.89
N ALA A 39 -38.72 -51.28 24.35
CA ALA A 39 -37.74 -51.15 23.27
C ALA A 39 -38.39 -50.71 21.95
N ARG A 40 -39.61 -51.19 21.63
CA ARG A 40 -40.35 -50.77 20.44
C ARG A 40 -40.71 -49.29 20.50
N LEU A 41 -41.17 -48.80 21.66
CA LEU A 41 -41.48 -47.38 21.88
C LEU A 41 -40.24 -46.49 21.79
N MET A 42 -39.13 -46.93 22.37
CA MET A 42 -37.86 -46.20 22.31
C MET A 42 -37.32 -46.11 20.87
N LEU A 43 -37.33 -47.22 20.13
CA LEU A 43 -36.87 -47.26 18.74
C LEU A 43 -37.81 -46.50 17.79
N GLY A 44 -39.12 -46.55 18.02
CA GLY A 44 -40.09 -45.74 17.29
C GLY A 44 -39.85 -44.24 17.49
N ARG A 45 -39.63 -43.79 18.74
CA ARG A 45 -39.23 -42.41 19.04
C ARG A 45 -37.90 -42.03 18.38
N ALA A 46 -36.92 -42.93 18.38
CA ALA A 46 -35.67 -42.70 17.67
C ALA A 46 -35.91 -42.49 16.16
N GLY A 47 -36.82 -43.27 15.55
CA GLY A 47 -37.20 -43.11 14.15
C GLY A 47 -37.90 -41.79 13.84
N ILE A 48 -38.75 -41.27 14.75
CA ILE A 48 -39.38 -39.94 14.58
C ILE A 48 -38.33 -38.82 14.57
N ALA A 49 -37.31 -38.91 15.43
CA ALA A 49 -36.25 -37.91 15.51
C ALA A 49 -35.24 -38.00 14.35
N LEU A 50 -35.07 -39.20 13.76
CA LEU A 50 -34.00 -39.52 12.82
C LEU A 50 -33.98 -38.63 11.56
N PRO A 51 -35.08 -38.35 10.85
CA PRO A 51 -35.07 -37.50 9.65
C PRO A 51 -34.49 -36.10 9.92
N TYR A 52 -34.83 -35.51 11.06
CA TYR A 52 -34.38 -34.18 11.46
C TYR A 52 -32.90 -34.18 11.87
N ILE A 53 -32.45 -35.23 12.55
CA ILE A 53 -31.04 -35.42 12.93
C ILE A 53 -30.17 -35.62 11.70
N VAL A 54 -30.60 -36.47 10.75
CA VAL A 54 -29.84 -36.73 9.52
C VAL A 54 -29.81 -35.46 8.64
N ALA A 55 -30.91 -34.73 8.51
CA ALA A 55 -30.93 -33.43 7.84
C ALA A 55 -29.97 -32.43 8.49
N ALA A 56 -29.96 -32.33 9.83
CA ALA A 56 -29.02 -31.48 10.56
C ALA A 56 -27.56 -31.88 10.31
N ALA A 57 -27.27 -33.20 10.30
CA ALA A 57 -25.95 -33.75 10.03
C ALA A 57 -25.48 -33.46 8.60
N ILE A 58 -26.35 -33.61 7.60
CA ILE A 58 -26.10 -33.21 6.21
C ILE A 58 -25.69 -31.74 6.12
N GLY A 59 -26.46 -30.86 6.78
CA GLY A 59 -26.15 -29.43 6.81
C GLY A 59 -24.73 -29.19 7.33
N ILE A 60 -24.35 -29.84 8.43
CA ILE A 60 -23.00 -29.75 8.98
C ILE A 60 -21.95 -30.31 8.02
N ILE A 61 -22.19 -31.49 7.41
CA ILE A 61 -21.26 -32.11 6.45
C ILE A 61 -21.00 -31.18 5.26
N VAL A 62 -22.04 -30.55 4.70
CA VAL A 62 -21.88 -29.61 3.58
C VAL A 62 -21.02 -28.41 3.98
N LEU A 63 -21.20 -27.88 5.20
CA LEU A 63 -20.38 -26.78 5.71
C LEU A 63 -18.91 -27.17 5.85
N PHE A 64 -18.61 -28.35 6.42
CA PHE A 64 -17.24 -28.84 6.55
C PHE A 64 -16.61 -29.22 5.20
N ALA A 65 -17.38 -29.80 4.27
CA ALA A 65 -16.93 -30.09 2.92
C ALA A 65 -16.63 -28.81 2.11
N SER A 66 -17.32 -27.71 2.44
CA SER A 66 -17.12 -26.40 1.81
C SER A 66 -16.07 -25.55 2.54
N ALA A 67 -15.53 -26.01 3.67
CA ALA A 67 -14.57 -25.25 4.46
C ALA A 67 -13.29 -24.98 3.63
N GLY A 68 -12.84 -23.72 3.64
CA GLY A 68 -11.74 -23.24 2.79
C GLY A 68 -12.18 -22.64 1.45
N SER A 69 -13.46 -22.80 1.05
CA SER A 69 -14.00 -22.19 -0.17
C SER A 69 -14.24 -20.68 0.00
N VAL A 70 -14.07 -19.91 -1.09
CA VAL A 70 -14.45 -18.48 -1.16
C VAL A 70 -15.96 -18.29 -0.98
N ASN A 71 -16.73 -19.29 -1.42
CA ASN A 71 -18.19 -19.26 -1.45
C ASN A 71 -18.82 -19.95 -0.23
N ILE A 72 -18.06 -20.08 0.87
CA ILE A 72 -18.54 -20.68 2.12
C ILE A 72 -19.71 -19.92 2.75
N LYS A 73 -19.77 -18.59 2.60
CA LYS A 73 -20.88 -17.78 3.13
C LYS A 73 -22.22 -18.11 2.44
N PRO A 74 -22.30 -18.19 1.10
CA PRO A 74 -23.45 -18.76 0.41
C PRO A 74 -23.86 -20.15 0.91
N ALA A 75 -22.91 -21.08 1.09
CA ALA A 75 -23.21 -22.41 1.65
C ALA A 75 -23.79 -22.33 3.07
N GLY A 76 -23.27 -21.42 3.91
CA GLY A 76 -23.83 -21.07 5.21
C GLY A 76 -25.31 -20.66 5.12
N TRP A 77 -25.64 -19.73 4.23
CA TRP A 77 -27.03 -19.31 4.00
C TRP A 77 -27.92 -20.44 3.46
N GLY A 78 -27.38 -21.31 2.60
CA GLY A 78 -28.07 -22.52 2.14
C GLY A 78 -28.46 -23.45 3.28
N VAL A 79 -27.55 -23.72 4.22
CA VAL A 79 -27.82 -24.59 5.38
C VAL A 79 -28.73 -23.91 6.42
N VAL A 80 -28.68 -22.58 6.57
CA VAL A 80 -29.66 -21.83 7.38
C VAL A 80 -31.06 -21.99 6.80
N ALA A 81 -31.22 -21.79 5.49
CA ALA A 81 -32.50 -21.96 4.80
C ALA A 81 -33.00 -23.41 4.86
N GLY A 82 -32.12 -24.39 4.63
CA GLY A 82 -32.45 -25.81 4.75
C GLY A 82 -32.88 -26.19 6.17
N SER A 83 -32.17 -25.72 7.19
CA SER A 83 -32.54 -25.92 8.60
C SER A 83 -33.90 -25.32 8.93
N GLY A 84 -34.18 -24.10 8.42
CA GLY A 84 -35.48 -23.43 8.58
C GLY A 84 -36.62 -24.23 7.96
N ALA A 85 -36.41 -24.76 6.74
CA ALA A 85 -37.39 -25.62 6.08
C ALA A 85 -37.63 -26.93 6.85
N THR A 86 -36.58 -27.58 7.36
CA THR A 86 -36.69 -28.80 8.17
C THR A 86 -37.45 -28.54 9.48
N ILE A 87 -37.21 -27.42 10.16
CA ILE A 87 -37.95 -27.03 11.38
C ILE A 87 -39.43 -26.75 11.05
N LEU A 88 -39.72 -26.09 9.92
CA LEU A 88 -41.09 -25.84 9.48
C LEU A 88 -41.83 -27.16 9.19
N ILE A 89 -41.18 -28.12 8.52
CA ILE A 89 -41.74 -29.46 8.29
C ILE A 89 -42.03 -30.16 9.62
N ALA A 90 -41.12 -30.09 10.59
CA ALA A 90 -41.33 -30.65 11.92
C ALA A 90 -42.55 -30.04 12.63
N ALA A 91 -42.67 -28.71 12.60
CA ALA A 91 -43.80 -27.99 13.20
C ALA A 91 -45.14 -28.32 12.52
N LEU A 92 -45.16 -28.43 11.19
CA LEU A 92 -46.35 -28.83 10.43
C LEU A 92 -46.78 -30.27 10.76
N ARG A 93 -45.84 -31.20 10.85
CA ARG A 93 -46.15 -32.59 11.24
C ARG A 93 -46.69 -32.67 12.65
N GLU A 94 -46.09 -31.92 13.56
CA GLU A 94 -46.50 -31.90 14.95
C GLU A 94 -47.87 -31.25 15.15
N THR A 95 -48.19 -30.18 14.41
CA THR A 95 -49.52 -29.55 14.43
C THR A 95 -50.59 -30.49 13.87
N VAL A 96 -50.31 -31.23 12.79
CA VAL A 96 -51.23 -32.27 12.28
C VAL A 96 -51.45 -33.37 13.32
N ARG A 97 -50.39 -33.83 14.00
CA ARG A 97 -50.48 -34.82 15.08
C ARG A 97 -51.33 -34.31 16.24
N LEU A 98 -51.08 -33.10 16.72
CA LEU A 98 -51.84 -32.49 17.82
C LEU A 98 -53.30 -32.22 17.44
N ALA A 99 -53.58 -31.82 16.20
CA ALA A 99 -54.94 -31.66 15.69
C ALA A 99 -55.71 -32.99 15.66
N SER A 100 -55.05 -34.11 15.36
CA SER A 100 -55.67 -35.44 15.44
C SER A 100 -55.99 -35.89 16.88
N LEU A 101 -55.32 -35.32 17.89
CA LEU A 101 -55.53 -35.59 19.32
C LEU A 101 -56.59 -34.69 19.97
N ALA A 102 -56.98 -33.59 19.31
CA ALA A 102 -57.91 -32.59 19.84
C ALA A 102 -59.38 -33.07 20.00
N GLY A 103 -59.69 -34.31 19.59
CA GLY A 103 -61.00 -34.96 19.80
C GLY A 103 -61.21 -35.55 21.20
N GLN A 104 -60.26 -35.42 22.13
CA GLN A 104 -60.39 -35.87 23.53
C GLN A 104 -60.31 -34.66 24.50
N PRO A 105 -61.10 -34.61 25.59
CA PRO A 105 -61.30 -33.39 26.37
C PRO A 105 -59.98 -32.91 27.02
N PRO A 106 -59.67 -31.59 26.98
CA PRO A 106 -58.38 -31.09 27.45
C PRO A 106 -58.31 -31.08 28.98
N ALA A 107 -57.39 -31.85 29.55
CA ALA A 107 -56.88 -31.53 30.89
C ALA A 107 -56.08 -30.23 30.78
N ALA A 108 -56.34 -29.27 31.68
CA ALA A 108 -55.80 -27.91 31.68
C ALA A 108 -54.25 -27.84 31.69
N ARG A 109 -53.62 -28.05 30.53
CA ARG A 109 -52.19 -27.86 30.28
C ARG A 109 -52.00 -27.31 28.87
N SER A 110 -51.02 -26.42 28.70
CA SER A 110 -50.67 -25.76 27.43
C SER A 110 -50.41 -26.79 26.32
N ALA A 111 -50.77 -26.50 25.06
CA ALA A 111 -50.52 -27.37 23.91
C ALA A 111 -49.06 -27.86 23.79
N LEU A 112 -48.10 -27.09 24.33
CA LEU A 112 -46.68 -27.44 24.39
C LEU A 112 -46.37 -28.69 25.24
N SER A 113 -47.20 -29.03 26.25
CA SER A 113 -46.96 -30.19 27.12
C SER A 113 -47.31 -31.52 26.44
N TYR A 114 -48.03 -31.47 25.33
CA TYR A 114 -48.37 -32.63 24.50
C TYR A 114 -47.39 -32.84 23.36
N ALA A 115 -46.39 -31.96 23.21
CA ALA A 115 -45.41 -32.04 22.15
C ALA A 115 -44.59 -33.34 22.24
N ASP A 116 -44.38 -34.01 21.11
CA ASP A 116 -43.62 -35.26 21.07
C ASP A 116 -42.14 -34.99 21.39
N PRO A 117 -41.58 -35.61 22.45
CA PRO A 117 -40.19 -35.38 22.84
C PRO A 117 -39.17 -35.73 21.74
N ALA A 118 -39.47 -36.70 20.87
CA ALA A 118 -38.58 -37.10 19.79
C ALA A 118 -38.50 -36.04 18.68
N THR A 119 -39.63 -35.47 18.29
CA THR A 119 -39.70 -34.34 17.35
C THR A 119 -38.96 -33.11 17.93
N MET A 120 -39.09 -32.87 19.23
CA MET A 120 -38.35 -31.79 19.91
C MET A 120 -36.83 -32.01 19.91
N ILE A 121 -36.35 -33.24 20.12
CA ILE A 121 -34.93 -33.58 20.02
C ILE A 121 -34.40 -33.34 18.59
N GLY A 122 -35.18 -33.77 17.58
CA GLY A 122 -34.85 -33.54 16.17
C GLY A 122 -34.76 -32.05 15.84
N ALA A 123 -35.78 -31.27 16.21
CA ALA A 123 -35.82 -29.83 16.00
C ALA A 123 -34.69 -29.09 16.72
N ALA A 124 -34.32 -29.52 17.93
CA ALA A 124 -33.19 -28.97 18.67
C ALA A 124 -31.85 -29.23 17.95
N ALA A 125 -31.64 -30.43 17.40
CA ALA A 125 -30.45 -30.74 16.60
C ALA A 125 -30.37 -29.88 15.33
N THR A 126 -31.50 -29.68 14.63
CA THR A 126 -31.58 -28.79 13.47
C THR A 126 -31.33 -27.33 13.85
N LEU A 127 -31.79 -26.88 15.01
CA LEU A 127 -31.55 -25.52 15.51
C LEU A 127 -30.07 -25.28 15.85
N LEU A 128 -29.39 -26.27 16.43
CA LEU A 128 -27.94 -26.21 16.64
C LEU A 128 -27.16 -26.14 15.32
N SER A 129 -27.58 -26.94 14.32
CA SER A 129 -27.03 -26.87 12.96
C SER A 129 -27.27 -25.50 12.32
N ALA A 130 -28.47 -24.93 12.46
CA ALA A 130 -28.80 -23.59 12.00
C ALA A 130 -27.94 -22.51 12.68
N GLY A 131 -27.72 -22.62 13.99
CA GLY A 131 -26.87 -21.69 14.74
C GLY A 131 -25.41 -21.71 14.27
N PHE A 132 -24.86 -22.91 14.02
CA PHE A 132 -23.52 -23.03 13.43
C PHE A 132 -23.48 -22.53 11.99
N ALA A 133 -24.48 -22.86 11.16
CA ALA A 133 -24.59 -22.40 9.78
C ALA A 133 -24.69 -20.87 9.70
N LEU A 134 -25.45 -20.24 10.59
CA LEU A 134 -25.56 -18.79 10.69
C LEU A 134 -24.21 -18.16 11.05
N ARG A 135 -23.46 -18.77 11.98
CA ARG A 135 -22.08 -18.35 12.29
C ARG A 135 -21.18 -18.43 11.05
N VAL A 136 -21.28 -19.49 10.26
CA VAL A 136 -20.54 -19.66 8.99
C VAL A 136 -20.99 -18.63 7.94
N ALA A 137 -22.29 -18.35 7.82
CA ALA A 137 -22.85 -17.38 6.88
C ALA A 137 -22.34 -15.95 7.15
N LEU A 138 -22.21 -15.58 8.43
CA LEU A 138 -21.74 -14.27 8.86
C LEU A 138 -20.20 -14.14 8.77
N VAL A 139 -19.48 -15.10 9.36
CA VAL A 139 -18.04 -15.01 9.64
C VAL A 139 -17.19 -15.81 8.63
N GLY A 140 -17.81 -16.59 7.74
CA GLY A 140 -17.13 -17.35 6.69
C GLY A 140 -16.20 -18.44 7.25
N ASN A 141 -15.04 -18.61 6.61
CA ASN A 141 -14.06 -19.65 6.97
C ASN A 141 -13.52 -19.53 8.41
N ALA A 142 -13.58 -18.33 9.01
CA ALA A 142 -13.18 -18.14 10.41
C ALA A 142 -14.13 -18.83 11.42
N ALA A 143 -15.30 -19.32 10.98
CA ALA A 143 -16.20 -20.13 11.82
C ALA A 143 -15.63 -21.52 12.18
N PHE A 144 -14.75 -22.07 11.34
CA PHE A 144 -14.17 -23.41 11.54
C PHE A 144 -12.98 -23.44 12.50
N GLY A 145 -12.50 -22.26 12.93
CA GLY A 145 -11.43 -22.10 13.90
C GLY A 145 -10.09 -22.65 13.39
N ARG A 146 -9.07 -21.79 13.29
CA ARG A 146 -7.70 -22.26 13.48
C ARG A 146 -7.48 -22.38 14.98
N SER A 147 -6.84 -23.45 15.45
CA SER A 147 -6.38 -23.59 16.84
C SER A 147 -5.24 -22.60 17.09
N GLU A 148 -5.54 -21.30 17.07
CA GLU A 148 -4.58 -20.28 17.50
C GLU A 148 -4.55 -20.26 19.03
N PRO A 149 -3.35 -20.26 19.64
CA PRO A 149 -3.24 -20.26 21.09
C PRO A 149 -3.86 -18.97 21.65
N ARG A 150 -4.68 -19.13 22.69
CA ARG A 150 -5.52 -18.06 23.22
C ARG A 150 -4.64 -16.97 23.83
N ARG A 151 -4.76 -15.74 23.36
CA ARG A 151 -4.05 -14.59 23.93
C ARG A 151 -4.64 -14.20 25.29
N ILE A 152 -3.77 -13.96 26.26
CA ILE A 152 -4.10 -13.62 27.65
C ILE A 152 -3.83 -12.13 27.89
N ARG A 153 -4.66 -11.50 28.73
CA ARG A 153 -4.62 -10.06 29.04
C ARG A 153 -4.51 -9.80 30.54
N GLY A 154 -4.10 -8.59 30.90
CA GLY A 154 -4.09 -8.09 32.28
C GLY A 154 -3.08 -8.83 33.15
N ARG A 155 -3.39 -9.03 34.44
CA ARG A 155 -2.45 -9.60 35.44
C ARG A 155 -1.87 -10.97 35.07
N ARG A 156 -2.48 -11.70 34.13
CA ARG A 156 -2.00 -13.02 33.67
C ARG A 156 -1.12 -12.94 32.42
N ALA A 157 -0.91 -11.77 31.84
CA ALA A 157 -0.10 -11.55 30.65
C ALA A 157 1.41 -11.39 31.00
N LEU A 158 2.00 -12.46 31.53
CA LEU A 158 3.38 -12.46 32.07
C LEU A 158 4.47 -12.04 31.07
N HIS A 159 4.23 -12.24 29.77
CA HIS A 159 5.21 -12.00 28.70
C HIS A 159 4.86 -10.80 27.82
N GLY A 160 3.93 -9.95 28.28
CA GLY A 160 3.42 -8.79 27.55
C GLY A 160 2.00 -9.00 27.02
N GLU A 161 1.40 -7.88 26.64
CA GLU A 161 0.00 -7.76 26.22
C GLU A 161 -0.14 -7.05 24.87
N ALA A 162 0.86 -7.18 23.98
CA ALA A 162 0.77 -6.60 22.65
C ALA A 162 -0.50 -7.08 21.93
N GLU A 163 -1.23 -6.15 21.31
CA GLU A 163 -2.46 -6.42 20.57
C GLU A 163 -2.51 -5.61 19.29
N TRP A 164 -3.37 -6.04 18.36
CA TRP A 164 -3.70 -5.23 17.19
C TRP A 164 -4.71 -4.15 17.57
N MET A 165 -4.55 -2.96 16.99
CA MET A 165 -5.50 -1.86 17.11
C MET A 165 -6.91 -2.33 16.71
N LYS A 166 -7.92 -1.94 17.51
CA LYS A 166 -9.31 -2.28 17.20
C LYS A 166 -9.80 -1.42 16.04
N SER A 167 -10.73 -1.97 15.24
CA SER A 167 -11.32 -1.23 14.12
C SER A 167 -11.99 0.08 14.54
N THR A 168 -12.57 0.15 15.74
CA THR A 168 -13.20 1.36 16.27
C THR A 168 -12.16 2.45 16.60
N GLU A 169 -11.02 2.05 17.17
CA GLU A 169 -9.89 2.95 17.46
C GLU A 169 -9.25 3.44 16.16
N ALA A 170 -9.02 2.53 15.20
CA ALA A 170 -8.52 2.87 13.87
C ALA A 170 -9.40 3.89 13.16
N GLY A 171 -10.73 3.76 13.27
CA GLY A 171 -11.68 4.71 12.70
C GLY A 171 -11.69 6.09 13.36
N LYS A 172 -11.28 6.19 14.63
CA LYS A 172 -11.12 7.47 15.35
C LYS A 172 -9.81 8.15 14.97
N LEU A 173 -8.73 7.39 14.88
CA LEU A 173 -7.40 7.91 14.51
C LEU A 173 -7.34 8.29 13.02
N PHE A 174 -7.98 7.50 12.17
CA PHE A 174 -7.98 7.65 10.72
C PHE A 174 -9.41 7.71 10.17
N PRO A 175 -10.12 8.83 10.39
CA PRO A 175 -11.47 8.99 9.91
C PRO A 175 -11.52 9.00 8.37
N ASP A 176 -12.62 8.54 7.81
CA ASP A 176 -12.83 8.54 6.36
C ASP A 176 -12.85 9.96 5.76
N ALA A 177 -13.05 11.02 6.55
CA ALA A 177 -12.98 12.39 6.01
C ALA A 177 -11.53 12.91 5.81
N GLY A 178 -10.50 12.19 6.26
CA GLY A 178 -9.10 12.63 6.15
C GLY A 178 -8.61 12.70 4.70
N GLY A 179 -7.65 13.59 4.41
CA GLY A 179 -7.17 13.81 3.04
C GLY A 179 -6.10 12.82 2.56
N ILE A 180 -5.32 12.23 3.47
CA ILE A 180 -4.24 11.27 3.12
C ILE A 180 -4.74 9.85 3.31
N VAL A 181 -4.79 9.06 2.25
CA VAL A 181 -5.32 7.70 2.32
C VAL A 181 -4.23 6.73 2.78
N ILE A 182 -4.45 6.10 3.94
CA ILE A 182 -3.53 5.09 4.49
C ILE A 182 -3.95 3.69 4.06
N GLY A 183 -5.25 3.39 4.10
CA GLY A 183 -5.73 2.04 3.83
C GLY A 183 -7.24 1.89 3.96
N GLU A 184 -7.69 0.66 4.21
CA GLU A 184 -9.10 0.31 4.39
C GLU A 184 -9.32 -0.38 5.74
N ARG A 185 -10.43 -0.04 6.39
CA ARG A 185 -10.76 -0.44 7.75
C ARG A 185 -11.33 -1.85 7.83
N TYR A 186 -10.54 -2.84 7.45
CA TYR A 186 -10.84 -4.26 7.63
C TYR A 186 -9.56 -5.08 7.81
N ARG A 187 -9.72 -6.31 8.31
CA ARG A 187 -8.63 -7.27 8.56
C ARG A 187 -8.56 -8.30 7.44
N VAL A 188 -7.58 -8.19 6.57
CA VAL A 188 -7.40 -9.10 5.42
C VAL A 188 -7.17 -10.53 5.89
N ASP A 189 -6.35 -10.72 6.93
CA ASP A 189 -6.09 -12.02 7.56
C ASP A 189 -7.32 -12.72 8.17
N LYS A 190 -8.39 -11.97 8.43
CA LYS A 190 -9.66 -12.50 8.97
C LYS A 190 -10.76 -12.62 7.91
N ASP A 191 -10.47 -12.23 6.67
CA ASP A 191 -11.44 -12.32 5.58
C ASP A 191 -11.55 -13.75 5.06
N SER A 192 -12.69 -14.04 4.45
CA SER A 192 -12.99 -15.29 3.75
C SER A 192 -11.96 -15.67 2.68
N THR A 193 -11.30 -14.68 2.08
CA THR A 193 -10.27 -14.85 1.05
C THR A 193 -8.86 -14.95 1.62
N ALA A 194 -8.65 -14.84 2.93
CA ALA A 194 -7.32 -14.77 3.57
C ALA A 194 -6.38 -15.93 3.19
N ALA A 195 -6.92 -17.11 2.88
CA ALA A 195 -6.16 -18.29 2.48
C ALA A 195 -5.67 -18.28 1.01
N GLN A 196 -6.13 -17.32 0.21
CA GLN A 196 -5.79 -17.19 -1.21
C GLN A 196 -4.86 -16.00 -1.45
N SER A 197 -3.98 -16.15 -2.44
CA SER A 197 -3.16 -15.05 -2.94
C SER A 197 -4.04 -13.99 -3.60
N PHE A 198 -3.72 -12.72 -3.34
CA PHE A 198 -4.37 -11.60 -3.99
C PHE A 198 -3.99 -11.53 -5.48
N ARG A 199 -4.97 -11.27 -6.34
CA ARG A 199 -4.78 -11.02 -7.78
C ARG A 199 -5.55 -9.78 -8.23
N ALA A 200 -4.82 -8.84 -8.85
CA ALA A 200 -5.42 -7.59 -9.34
C ALA A 200 -6.44 -7.82 -10.46
N ASP A 201 -6.27 -8.87 -11.26
CA ASP A 201 -7.14 -9.21 -12.40
C ASP A 201 -8.32 -10.12 -12.03
N SER A 202 -8.37 -10.63 -10.79
CA SER A 202 -9.43 -11.53 -10.33
C SER A 202 -10.17 -10.97 -9.12
N ALA A 203 -11.33 -10.37 -9.38
CA ALA A 203 -12.19 -9.75 -8.38
C ALA A 203 -12.65 -10.72 -7.26
N GLU A 204 -12.66 -12.03 -7.53
CA GLU A 204 -13.02 -13.05 -6.54
C GLU A 204 -12.00 -13.13 -5.39
N THR A 205 -10.75 -12.71 -5.63
CA THR A 205 -9.68 -12.73 -4.61
C THR A 205 -9.69 -11.50 -3.69
N TRP A 206 -10.50 -10.48 -4.02
CA TRP A 206 -10.49 -9.18 -3.32
C TRP A 206 -11.24 -9.20 -1.98
N GLY A 207 -12.16 -10.14 -1.76
CA GLY A 207 -12.90 -10.20 -0.49
C GLY A 207 -13.63 -8.89 -0.15
N ALA A 208 -13.39 -8.35 1.05
CA ALA A 208 -14.03 -7.15 1.58
C ALA A 208 -13.38 -5.81 1.18
N GLY A 209 -12.16 -5.82 0.64
CA GLY A 209 -11.53 -4.57 0.24
C GLY A 209 -12.10 -4.03 -1.06
N GLY A 210 -12.12 -2.70 -1.17
CA GLY A 210 -12.95 -1.98 -2.12
C GLY A 210 -14.30 -1.54 -1.55
N LYS A 211 -14.82 -2.25 -0.54
CA LYS A 211 -16.14 -2.00 0.07
C LYS A 211 -16.05 -1.50 1.51
N SER A 212 -14.89 -1.67 2.13
CA SER A 212 -14.64 -1.26 3.50
C SER A 212 -14.39 0.26 3.58
N PRO A 213 -14.78 0.93 4.68
CA PRO A 213 -14.49 2.35 4.87
C PRO A 213 -12.98 2.64 4.78
N LEU A 214 -12.60 3.80 4.27
CA LEU A 214 -11.18 4.17 4.22
C LEU A 214 -10.67 4.54 5.62
N LEU A 215 -9.37 4.35 5.77
CA LEU A 215 -8.57 4.90 6.86
C LEU A 215 -7.79 6.07 6.28
N CYS A 216 -8.16 7.29 6.66
CA CYS A 216 -7.49 8.47 6.15
C CYS A 216 -6.94 9.36 7.28
N PHE A 217 -5.72 9.80 7.08
CA PHE A 217 -5.06 10.74 7.96
C PHE A 217 -5.35 12.17 7.53
N ASN A 218 -5.72 12.98 8.51
CA ASN A 218 -6.08 14.39 8.34
C ASN A 218 -4.96 15.35 8.79
N GLY A 219 -3.77 14.84 9.15
CA GLY A 219 -2.65 15.67 9.62
C GLY A 219 -2.86 16.30 11.01
N SER A 220 -3.82 15.81 11.79
CA SER A 220 -4.20 16.40 13.10
C SER A 220 -3.20 16.15 14.23
N PHE A 221 -2.44 15.06 14.18
CA PHE A 221 -1.49 14.66 15.21
C PHE A 221 -0.08 14.44 14.66
N GLY A 222 0.90 14.28 15.56
CA GLY A 222 2.29 14.03 15.22
C GLY A 222 2.93 15.16 14.41
N SER A 223 3.87 14.85 13.54
CA SER A 223 4.47 15.81 12.60
C SER A 223 3.59 16.13 11.39
N SER A 224 2.44 15.47 11.24
CA SER A 224 1.67 15.38 9.99
C SER A 224 2.34 14.61 8.85
N HIS A 225 3.59 14.17 8.97
CA HIS A 225 4.28 13.41 7.93
C HIS A 225 3.97 11.91 8.00
N GLY A 226 4.04 11.23 6.85
CA GLY A 226 3.82 9.80 6.69
C GLY A 226 4.91 9.14 5.88
N ILE A 227 5.20 7.88 6.18
CA ILE A 227 6.17 7.07 5.45
C ILE A 227 5.50 5.77 5.02
N ALA A 228 5.60 5.42 3.74
CA ALA A 228 5.11 4.15 3.22
C ALA A 228 6.27 3.33 2.64
N PHE A 229 6.48 2.14 3.20
CA PHE A 229 7.35 1.11 2.64
C PHE A 229 6.49 0.07 1.93
N ALA A 230 6.75 -0.13 0.64
CA ALA A 230 6.14 -1.22 -0.09
C ALA A 230 7.10 -1.77 -1.14
N GLY A 231 7.34 -3.08 -1.13
CA GLY A 231 8.21 -3.72 -2.13
C GLY A 231 7.67 -3.55 -3.56
N SER A 232 8.47 -4.01 -4.54
CA SER A 232 8.03 -4.06 -5.94
C SER A 232 6.72 -4.86 -6.06
N GLY A 233 5.78 -4.37 -6.89
CA GLY A 233 4.44 -4.94 -6.98
C GLY A 233 3.54 -4.67 -5.75
N GLY A 234 4.00 -3.90 -4.77
CA GLY A 234 3.24 -3.57 -3.55
C GLY A 234 2.14 -2.51 -3.72
N PHE A 235 1.74 -2.19 -4.95
CA PHE A 235 0.67 -1.23 -5.27
C PHE A 235 0.88 0.16 -4.64
N LYS A 236 2.13 0.66 -4.56
CA LYS A 236 2.47 1.99 -4.00
C LYS A 236 1.57 3.10 -4.58
N THR A 237 1.71 3.30 -5.89
CA THR A 237 1.01 4.35 -6.63
C THR A 237 -0.50 4.11 -6.62
N THR A 238 -0.91 2.86 -6.78
CA THR A 238 -2.31 2.44 -6.86
C THR A 238 -3.09 2.54 -5.53
N SER A 239 -2.42 2.42 -4.38
CA SER A 239 -3.11 2.37 -3.08
C SER A 239 -2.77 3.50 -2.12
N VAL A 240 -1.74 4.28 -2.41
CA VAL A 240 -1.36 5.47 -1.61
C VAL A 240 -1.46 6.71 -2.48
N THR A 241 -0.74 6.74 -3.60
CA THR A 241 -0.57 7.96 -4.40
C THR A 241 -1.87 8.43 -5.04
N ILE A 242 -2.50 7.59 -5.87
CA ILE A 242 -3.77 7.92 -6.56
C ILE A 242 -4.90 8.17 -5.55
N PRO A 243 -5.19 7.28 -4.57
CA PRO A 243 -6.25 7.54 -3.59
C PRO A 243 -6.06 8.86 -2.82
N THR A 244 -4.83 9.18 -2.43
CA THR A 244 -4.52 10.45 -1.75
C THR A 244 -4.69 11.64 -2.69
N ALA A 245 -4.22 11.53 -3.94
CA ALA A 245 -4.41 12.57 -4.95
C ALA A 245 -5.88 12.78 -5.32
N LEU A 246 -6.77 11.80 -5.15
CA LEU A 246 -8.22 12.01 -5.34
C LEU A 246 -8.89 12.71 -4.15
N LYS A 247 -8.34 12.53 -2.94
CA LYS A 247 -8.98 12.95 -1.70
C LYS A 247 -8.42 14.22 -1.08
N TRP A 248 -7.14 14.51 -1.31
CA TRP A 248 -6.47 15.67 -0.72
C TRP A 248 -7.07 16.98 -1.22
N GLY A 249 -7.50 17.83 -0.30
CA GLY A 249 -8.20 19.09 -0.60
C GLY A 249 -7.35 20.36 -0.49
N GLY A 250 -6.03 20.26 -0.38
CA GLY A 250 -5.12 21.41 -0.34
C GLY A 250 -4.16 21.43 -1.53
N THR A 251 -3.14 22.27 -1.47
CA THR A 251 -2.02 22.25 -2.42
C THR A 251 -1.39 20.86 -2.46
N LEU A 252 -1.21 20.31 -3.65
CA LEU A 252 -0.61 18.98 -3.85
C LEU A 252 0.65 19.10 -4.71
N VAL A 253 1.77 18.54 -4.26
CA VAL A 253 2.98 18.39 -5.06
C VAL A 253 3.30 16.91 -5.14
N VAL A 254 3.26 16.33 -6.34
CA VAL A 254 3.48 14.89 -6.56
C VAL A 254 4.75 14.68 -7.36
N LEU A 255 5.69 13.87 -6.85
CA LEU A 255 6.75 13.29 -7.67
C LEU A 255 6.23 12.00 -8.28
N ASP A 256 6.15 11.93 -9.61
CA ASP A 256 5.62 10.78 -10.34
C ASP A 256 6.65 10.27 -11.37
N PRO A 257 7.54 9.36 -10.98
CA PRO A 257 8.51 8.76 -11.89
C PRO A 257 7.91 7.84 -12.95
N SER A 258 6.66 7.42 -12.76
CA SER A 258 5.94 6.53 -13.68
C SER A 258 5.18 7.29 -14.77
N ASN A 259 4.94 8.59 -14.57
CA ASN A 259 4.10 9.43 -15.41
C ASN A 259 2.67 8.88 -15.58
N GLU A 260 2.14 8.20 -14.56
CA GLU A 260 0.82 7.57 -14.55
C GLU A 260 -0.22 8.34 -13.73
N VAL A 261 0.21 9.09 -12.71
CA VAL A 261 -0.69 9.68 -11.71
C VAL A 261 -1.46 10.86 -12.30
N ALA A 262 -0.76 11.81 -12.93
CA ALA A 262 -1.41 13.03 -13.40
C ALA A 262 -2.55 12.75 -14.40
N PRO A 263 -2.37 11.92 -15.45
CA PRO A 263 -3.46 11.58 -16.38
C PRO A 263 -4.66 10.93 -15.70
N MET A 264 -4.43 10.18 -14.62
CA MET A 264 -5.48 9.46 -13.90
C MET A 264 -6.32 10.34 -12.99
N VAL A 265 -5.80 11.49 -12.52
CA VAL A 265 -6.49 12.31 -11.50
C VAL A 265 -6.80 13.74 -11.95
N ILE A 266 -6.20 14.23 -13.04
CA ILE A 266 -6.29 15.63 -13.46
C ILE A 266 -7.74 16.10 -13.64
N GLU A 267 -8.59 15.32 -14.32
CA GLU A 267 -9.99 15.70 -14.55
C GLU A 267 -10.76 15.88 -13.23
N HIS A 268 -10.64 14.92 -12.32
CA HIS A 268 -11.26 14.99 -11.00
C HIS A 268 -10.76 16.20 -10.20
N ARG A 269 -9.47 16.50 -10.26
CA ARG A 269 -8.89 17.64 -9.53
C ARG A 269 -9.29 18.98 -10.15
N SER A 270 -9.29 19.11 -11.46
CA SER A 270 -9.78 20.31 -12.15
C SER A 270 -11.27 20.55 -11.91
N ASN A 271 -12.10 19.50 -11.92
CA ASN A 271 -13.52 19.58 -11.57
C ASN A 271 -13.75 20.00 -10.11
N ALA A 272 -12.80 19.71 -9.22
CA ALA A 272 -12.78 20.21 -7.84
C ALA A 272 -12.23 21.65 -7.70
N GLY A 273 -12.07 22.38 -8.82
CA GLY A 273 -11.63 23.76 -8.86
C GLY A 273 -10.12 23.94 -8.64
N ARG A 274 -9.31 22.90 -8.89
CA ARG A 274 -7.85 22.96 -8.72
C ARG A 274 -7.17 23.45 -9.99
N ASP A 275 -6.14 24.28 -9.79
CA ASP A 275 -5.23 24.69 -10.86
C ASP A 275 -4.13 23.64 -11.00
N VAL A 276 -4.22 22.77 -12.01
CA VAL A 276 -3.31 21.63 -12.18
C VAL A 276 -2.19 21.99 -13.15
N ARG A 277 -0.94 21.91 -12.67
CA ARG A 277 0.28 22.13 -13.44
C ARG A 277 1.08 20.83 -13.55
N ILE A 278 1.50 20.48 -14.76
CA ILE A 278 2.31 19.28 -15.02
C ILE A 278 3.69 19.74 -15.50
N LEU A 279 4.72 19.44 -14.72
CA LEU A 279 6.12 19.62 -15.11
C LEU A 279 6.60 18.33 -15.78
N ASP A 280 6.57 18.30 -17.11
CA ASP A 280 6.91 17.14 -17.91
C ASP A 280 7.95 17.51 -18.98
N PRO A 281 9.17 16.96 -18.95
CA PRO A 281 10.21 17.24 -19.93
C PRO A 281 9.82 16.99 -21.40
N ARG A 282 8.79 16.18 -21.66
CA ARG A 282 8.30 15.90 -23.02
C ARG A 282 7.56 17.10 -23.63
N THR A 283 7.06 17.99 -22.77
CA THR A 283 6.34 19.22 -23.16
C THR A 283 7.09 20.44 -22.64
N ARG A 284 7.07 21.56 -23.37
CA ARG A 284 7.84 22.76 -22.98
C ARG A 284 6.96 23.89 -22.44
N ASP A 285 5.67 23.63 -22.30
CA ASP A 285 4.65 24.66 -22.10
C ASP A 285 4.51 25.09 -20.63
N THR A 286 4.87 24.20 -19.70
CA THR A 286 4.72 24.42 -18.27
C THR A 286 6.08 24.42 -17.58
N GLY A 287 6.41 25.55 -16.95
CA GLY A 287 7.59 25.68 -16.10
C GLY A 287 7.46 26.87 -15.17
N PHE A 288 8.31 26.90 -14.14
CA PHE A 288 8.40 28.01 -13.20
C PHE A 288 9.85 28.47 -13.10
N ASN A 289 10.10 29.62 -12.49
CA ASN A 289 11.46 30.08 -12.25
C ASN A 289 11.90 29.62 -10.86
N ALA A 290 12.84 28.67 -10.80
CA ALA A 290 13.35 28.11 -9.55
C ALA A 290 14.08 29.12 -8.64
N LEU A 291 14.33 30.34 -9.11
CA LEU A 291 14.95 31.44 -8.38
C LEU A 291 13.94 32.52 -7.93
N ASP A 292 12.66 32.40 -8.27
CA ASP A 292 11.69 33.49 -8.05
C ASP A 292 11.43 33.82 -6.58
N TRP A 293 11.57 32.83 -5.68
CA TRP A 293 11.33 32.92 -4.25
C TRP A 293 12.51 33.49 -3.45
N ILE A 294 13.69 33.65 -4.05
CA ILE A 294 14.92 34.10 -3.37
C ILE A 294 14.70 35.45 -2.70
N GLY A 295 14.99 35.52 -1.40
CA GLY A 295 14.88 36.72 -0.58
C GLY A 295 13.45 37.17 -0.28
N ARG A 296 12.45 36.32 -0.53
CA ARG A 296 11.06 36.62 -0.21
C ARG A 296 10.67 36.11 1.17
N HIS A 297 9.68 36.80 1.75
CA HIS A 297 8.95 36.39 2.96
C HIS A 297 9.77 36.18 4.24
N GLY A 298 11.06 36.53 4.28
CA GLY A 298 11.88 36.46 5.49
C GLY A 298 13.16 35.64 5.33
N GLY A 299 13.34 34.95 4.19
CA GLY A 299 14.62 34.34 3.81
C GLY A 299 15.65 35.40 3.42
N THR A 300 16.91 35.18 3.76
CA THR A 300 18.01 35.99 3.24
C THR A 300 18.36 35.51 1.83
N LYS A 301 18.68 36.45 0.93
CA LYS A 301 18.98 36.07 -0.47
C LYS A 301 20.19 35.15 -0.53
N GLU A 302 21.16 35.40 0.33
CA GLU A 302 22.44 34.70 0.43
C GLU A 302 22.24 33.22 0.81
N GLU A 303 21.45 32.93 1.86
CA GLU A 303 21.16 31.56 2.27
C GLU A 303 20.30 30.82 1.24
N ASP A 304 19.32 31.51 0.64
CA ASP A 304 18.44 30.95 -0.39
C ASP A 304 19.25 30.55 -1.64
N ILE A 305 20.21 31.38 -2.07
CA ILE A 305 21.13 31.08 -3.18
C ILE A 305 21.99 29.85 -2.87
N ALA A 306 22.56 29.78 -1.67
CA ALA A 306 23.36 28.63 -1.24
C ALA A 306 22.52 27.33 -1.21
N ALA A 307 21.25 27.42 -0.82
CA ALA A 307 20.33 26.28 -0.86
C ALA A 307 20.10 25.79 -2.30
N VAL A 308 19.84 26.68 -3.25
CA VAL A 308 19.67 26.30 -4.68
C VAL A 308 20.93 25.61 -5.22
N ALA A 309 22.12 26.17 -4.95
CA ALA A 309 23.38 25.58 -5.38
C ALA A 309 23.55 24.15 -4.81
N SER A 310 23.17 23.93 -3.55
CA SER A 310 23.25 22.62 -2.90
C SER A 310 22.31 21.57 -3.49
N TRP A 311 21.20 21.97 -4.12
CA TRP A 311 20.29 21.03 -4.77
C TRP A 311 20.75 20.63 -6.18
N ILE A 312 21.47 21.52 -6.86
CA ILE A 312 22.10 21.23 -8.14
C ILE A 312 23.24 20.23 -7.94
N MET A 313 24.08 20.46 -6.93
CA MET A 313 25.22 19.59 -6.62
C MET A 313 24.76 18.37 -5.83
N SER A 314 24.92 17.16 -6.37
CA SER A 314 24.48 15.98 -5.60
C SER A 314 25.29 15.80 -4.31
N ASP A 315 24.67 15.97 -3.14
CA ASP A 315 25.21 15.46 -1.87
C ASP A 315 25.23 13.94 -1.91
N SER A 316 26.38 13.37 -1.59
CA SER A 316 26.57 11.94 -1.45
C SER A 316 26.74 11.67 0.03
N GLY A 317 25.80 10.95 0.65
CA GLY A 317 25.83 10.66 2.08
C GLY A 317 26.89 9.62 2.51
N GLY A 318 27.86 9.30 1.64
CA GLY A 318 28.90 8.29 1.87
C GLY A 318 30.31 8.89 1.87
N ALA A 319 31.25 8.22 2.54
CA ALA A 319 32.64 8.63 2.60
C ALA A 319 33.28 8.60 1.19
N ARG A 320 33.78 9.76 0.74
CA ARG A 320 34.56 9.90 -0.51
C ARG A 320 36.00 10.28 -0.20
N GLY A 321 36.86 10.17 -1.21
CA GLY A 321 38.24 10.61 -1.13
C GLY A 321 38.34 12.13 -0.98
N VAL A 322 39.24 12.60 -0.11
CA VAL A 322 39.44 14.02 0.27
C VAL A 322 39.56 14.95 -0.95
N ARG A 323 40.24 14.51 -2.01
CA ARG A 323 40.45 15.33 -3.22
C ARG A 323 39.16 15.56 -4.01
N ASP A 324 38.32 14.53 -4.15
CA ASP A 324 37.07 14.64 -4.91
C ASP A 324 36.07 15.52 -4.15
N ASP A 325 36.08 15.44 -2.82
CA ASP A 325 35.28 16.33 -1.97
C ASP A 325 35.73 17.79 -2.08
N PHE A 326 37.03 18.06 -2.15
CA PHE A 326 37.55 19.42 -2.37
C PHE A 326 37.00 20.05 -3.67
N PHE A 327 37.09 19.34 -4.80
CA PHE A 327 36.60 19.85 -6.07
C PHE A 327 35.08 20.01 -6.10
N ARG A 328 34.35 19.11 -5.42
CA ARG A 328 32.90 19.19 -5.29
C ARG A 328 32.48 20.42 -4.48
N VAL A 329 33.09 20.65 -3.32
CA VAL A 329 32.80 21.82 -2.46
C VAL A 329 33.16 23.11 -3.20
N SER A 330 34.28 23.13 -3.91
CA SER A 330 34.68 24.29 -4.72
C SER A 330 33.72 24.53 -5.89
N ALA A 331 33.20 23.47 -6.52
CA ALA A 331 32.21 23.59 -7.59
C ALA A 331 30.87 24.13 -7.05
N LEU A 332 30.46 23.69 -5.86
CA LEU A 332 29.32 24.26 -5.15
C LEU A 332 29.51 25.77 -4.91
N GLN A 333 30.68 26.18 -4.42
CA GLN A 333 31.00 27.60 -4.22
C GLN A 333 30.96 28.40 -5.53
N LEU A 334 31.49 27.84 -6.62
CA LEU A 334 31.44 28.48 -7.94
C LEU A 334 29.99 28.67 -8.42
N LEU A 335 29.13 27.66 -8.22
CA LEU A 335 27.70 27.77 -8.54
C LEU A 335 27.00 28.81 -7.67
N THR A 336 27.26 28.84 -6.36
CA THR A 336 26.75 29.87 -5.45
C THR A 336 27.13 31.26 -5.95
N ALA A 337 28.40 31.47 -6.33
CA ALA A 337 28.89 32.74 -6.85
C ALA A 337 28.17 33.16 -8.15
N LEU A 338 27.97 32.24 -9.09
CA LEU A 338 27.29 32.53 -10.36
C LEU A 338 25.79 32.75 -10.21
N ILE A 339 25.12 32.01 -9.32
CA ILE A 339 23.71 32.25 -8.99
C ILE A 339 23.58 33.62 -8.31
N ALA A 340 24.50 33.96 -7.40
CA ALA A 340 24.53 35.25 -6.72
C ALA A 340 24.77 36.42 -7.69
N ASP A 341 25.68 36.28 -8.66
CA ASP A 341 25.85 37.29 -9.71
C ASP A 341 24.53 37.49 -10.48
N VAL A 342 23.90 36.40 -10.94
CA VAL A 342 22.62 36.48 -11.67
C VAL A 342 21.53 37.17 -10.84
N CYS A 343 21.43 36.90 -9.53
CA CYS A 343 20.36 37.42 -8.69
C CYS A 343 20.65 38.82 -8.11
N LEU A 344 21.90 39.14 -7.79
CA LEU A 344 22.27 40.23 -6.88
C LEU A 344 23.19 41.29 -7.49
N SER A 345 23.97 40.98 -8.54
CA SER A 345 24.96 41.94 -9.05
C SER A 345 24.34 43.15 -9.76
N GLY A 346 23.09 43.02 -10.21
CA GLY A 346 22.40 44.01 -11.03
C GLY A 346 22.78 43.97 -12.52
N HIS A 347 23.69 43.07 -12.93
CA HIS A 347 24.08 42.88 -14.33
C HIS A 347 23.02 42.16 -15.15
N THR A 348 22.20 41.33 -14.50
CA THR A 348 21.16 40.53 -15.16
C THR A 348 19.79 41.15 -14.95
N LYS A 349 19.06 41.42 -16.03
CA LYS A 349 17.65 41.86 -15.98
C LYS A 349 16.80 40.84 -15.22
N LYS A 350 15.80 41.31 -14.46
CA LYS A 350 14.92 40.47 -13.63
C LYS A 350 14.29 39.28 -14.39
N GLU A 351 13.86 39.49 -15.63
CA GLU A 351 13.29 38.48 -16.53
C GLU A 351 14.28 37.36 -16.94
N HIS A 352 15.58 37.60 -16.79
CA HIS A 352 16.64 36.65 -17.11
C HIS A 352 17.31 36.07 -15.87
N GLN A 353 16.83 36.39 -14.67
CA GLN A 353 17.32 35.81 -13.41
C GLN A 353 16.83 34.36 -13.27
N THR A 354 17.46 33.46 -14.03
CA THR A 354 17.05 32.07 -14.17
C THR A 354 18.25 31.13 -14.11
N LEU A 355 18.03 29.87 -13.73
CA LEU A 355 19.08 28.85 -13.77
C LEU A 355 19.63 28.60 -15.18
N ARG A 356 18.81 28.80 -16.23
CA ARG A 356 19.31 28.75 -17.61
C ARG A 356 20.33 29.85 -17.89
N GLN A 357 20.16 31.05 -17.34
CA GLN A 357 21.14 32.12 -17.48
C GLN A 357 22.43 31.79 -16.71
N VAL A 358 22.33 31.24 -15.50
CA VAL A 358 23.50 30.73 -14.75
C VAL A 358 24.26 29.71 -15.59
N ARG A 359 23.56 28.75 -16.22
CA ARG A 359 24.18 27.75 -17.09
C ARG A 359 24.86 28.37 -18.30
N LYS A 360 24.28 29.40 -18.93
CA LYS A 360 24.90 30.13 -20.05
C LYS A 360 26.20 30.81 -19.61
N ASN A 361 26.21 31.44 -18.45
CA ASN A 361 27.42 32.09 -17.90
C ASN A 361 28.51 31.04 -17.61
N LEU A 362 28.14 29.90 -17.02
CA LEU A 362 29.06 28.78 -16.77
C LEU A 362 29.48 28.03 -18.04
N ALA A 363 28.76 28.17 -19.17
CA ALA A 363 29.10 27.47 -20.41
C ALA A 363 30.23 28.15 -21.20
N GLU A 364 30.68 29.33 -20.77
CA GLU A 364 31.72 30.04 -21.48
C GLU A 364 33.07 29.32 -21.39
N PRO A 365 33.93 29.47 -22.43
CA PRO A 365 35.28 28.94 -22.37
C PRO A 365 36.00 29.39 -21.10
N GLU A 366 36.78 28.49 -20.50
CA GLU A 366 37.40 28.71 -19.18
C GLU A 366 38.13 30.06 -19.06
N PRO A 367 38.96 30.52 -20.03
CA PRO A 367 39.62 31.82 -19.93
C PRO A 367 38.62 32.98 -19.82
N LYS A 368 37.55 32.93 -20.61
CA LYS A 368 36.49 33.95 -20.62
C LYS A 368 35.65 33.91 -19.34
N LEU A 369 35.43 32.73 -18.77
CA LEU A 369 34.78 32.62 -17.47
C LEU A 369 35.64 33.23 -16.36
N ARG A 370 36.96 33.02 -16.38
CA ARG A 370 37.88 33.65 -15.42
C ARG A 370 37.87 35.17 -15.55
N GLU A 371 37.91 35.71 -16.78
CA GLU A 371 37.76 37.14 -17.03
C GLU A 371 36.42 37.68 -16.51
N ARG A 372 35.31 36.93 -16.70
CA ARG A 372 34.01 37.28 -16.11
C ARG A 372 34.11 37.36 -14.59
N LEU A 373 34.68 36.35 -13.94
CA LEU A 373 34.80 36.33 -12.47
C LEU A 373 35.63 37.53 -11.96
N GLN A 374 36.73 37.87 -12.64
CA GLN A 374 37.50 39.08 -12.35
C GLN A 374 36.67 40.37 -12.50
N SER A 375 35.89 40.47 -13.59
CA SER A 375 34.98 41.60 -13.80
C SER A 375 33.89 41.68 -12.72
N ILE A 376 33.29 40.54 -12.33
CA ILE A 376 32.30 40.49 -11.25
C ILE A 376 32.90 40.98 -9.93
N HIS A 377 34.11 40.51 -9.59
CA HIS A 377 34.81 40.93 -8.39
C HIS A 377 35.08 42.45 -8.37
N GLY A 378 35.47 43.04 -9.51
CA GLY A 378 35.73 44.48 -9.61
C GLY A 378 34.47 45.36 -9.65
N ASN A 379 33.39 44.89 -10.27
CA ASN A 379 32.26 45.75 -10.66
C ASN A 379 30.94 45.47 -9.90
N SER A 380 30.84 44.33 -9.19
CA SER A 380 29.60 44.00 -8.45
C SER A 380 29.28 45.03 -7.38
N LYS A 381 27.98 45.31 -7.18
CA LYS A 381 27.49 46.15 -6.07
C LYS A 381 27.21 45.37 -4.79
N SER A 382 27.28 44.04 -4.84
CA SER A 382 27.03 43.15 -3.70
C SER A 382 28.35 42.62 -3.15
N ASP A 383 28.62 42.89 -1.87
CA ASP A 383 29.82 42.40 -1.18
C ASP A 383 29.83 40.88 -1.09
N PHE A 384 28.67 40.26 -0.82
CA PHE A 384 28.52 38.80 -0.86
C PHE A 384 28.97 38.19 -2.19
N VAL A 385 28.60 38.80 -3.33
CA VAL A 385 29.04 38.34 -4.65
C VAL A 385 30.55 38.48 -4.80
N LYS A 386 31.14 39.60 -4.35
CA LYS A 386 32.61 39.81 -4.42
C LYS A 386 33.36 38.77 -3.59
N GLU A 387 32.94 38.55 -2.35
CA GLU A 387 33.56 37.59 -1.44
C GLU A 387 33.52 36.17 -1.99
N ASN A 388 32.38 35.73 -2.53
CA ASN A 388 32.24 34.38 -3.10
C ASN A 388 33.06 34.19 -4.40
N VAL A 389 33.33 35.27 -5.15
CA VAL A 389 34.11 35.20 -6.40
C VAL A 389 35.63 35.31 -6.13
N ALA A 390 36.04 35.98 -5.06
CA ALA A 390 37.43 36.27 -4.74
C ALA A 390 38.32 35.01 -4.69
N SER A 391 37.79 33.89 -4.17
CA SER A 391 38.50 32.61 -4.08
C SER A 391 38.92 32.04 -5.45
N PHE A 392 38.22 32.41 -6.53
CA PHE A 392 38.49 31.93 -7.89
C PHE A 392 39.39 32.86 -8.69
N VAL A 393 39.46 34.15 -8.34
CA VAL A 393 40.27 35.15 -9.06
C VAL A 393 41.76 34.81 -9.02
N ASN A 394 42.24 34.34 -7.87
CA ASN A 394 43.66 34.00 -7.65
C ASN A 394 43.94 32.48 -7.73
N MET A 395 42.94 31.67 -8.08
CA MET A 395 43.11 30.22 -8.19
C MET A 395 43.97 29.85 -9.40
N THR A 396 44.87 28.87 -9.24
CA THR A 396 45.70 28.38 -10.35
C THR A 396 44.84 27.80 -11.47
N PRO A 397 45.24 27.92 -12.75
CA PRO A 397 44.46 27.39 -13.87
C PRO A 397 44.10 25.91 -13.72
N GLU A 398 45.06 25.08 -13.32
CA GLU A 398 44.87 23.62 -13.21
C GLU A 398 43.81 23.26 -12.15
N THR A 399 43.84 23.97 -11.02
CA THR A 399 42.85 23.77 -9.96
C THR A 399 41.48 24.26 -10.42
N PHE A 400 41.42 25.42 -11.07
CA PHE A 400 40.18 26.00 -11.58
C PHE A 400 39.53 25.10 -12.64
N SER A 401 40.30 24.50 -13.56
CA SER A 401 39.80 23.55 -14.56
C SER A 401 39.08 22.36 -13.90
N GLY A 402 39.62 21.83 -12.79
CA GLY A 402 38.98 20.75 -12.03
C GLY A 402 37.66 21.18 -11.38
N VAL A 403 37.60 22.39 -10.82
CA VAL A 403 36.37 22.97 -10.25
C VAL A 403 35.32 23.22 -11.34
N TYR A 404 35.73 23.86 -12.43
CA TYR A 404 34.90 24.16 -13.59
C TYR A 404 34.29 22.90 -14.19
N ALA A 405 35.09 21.85 -14.41
CA ALA A 405 34.61 20.58 -14.96
C ALA A 405 33.51 19.93 -14.09
N ASN A 406 33.67 19.97 -12.77
CA ASN A 406 32.65 19.46 -11.84
C ASN A 406 31.36 20.30 -11.88
N ALA A 407 31.46 21.63 -11.87
CA ALA A 407 30.30 22.51 -11.96
C ALA A 407 29.54 22.34 -13.30
N VAL A 408 30.26 22.20 -14.42
CA VAL A 408 29.69 21.96 -15.75
C VAL A 408 28.99 20.61 -15.82
N LYS A 409 29.56 19.57 -15.21
CA LYS A 409 28.96 18.23 -15.16
C LYS A 409 27.62 18.24 -14.42
N GLU A 410 27.57 18.81 -13.22
CA GLU A 410 26.35 18.82 -12.38
C GLU A 410 25.25 19.72 -12.96
N THR A 411 25.61 20.74 -13.74
CA THR A 411 24.67 21.62 -14.45
C THR A 411 24.42 21.22 -15.90
N HIS A 412 24.98 20.11 -16.39
CA HIS A 412 24.89 19.74 -17.80
C HIS A 412 23.43 19.59 -18.25
N TRP A 413 22.55 19.11 -17.38
CA TRP A 413 21.13 18.94 -17.69
C TRP A 413 20.41 20.26 -18.03
N LEU A 414 20.88 21.41 -17.50
CA LEU A 414 20.35 22.74 -17.84
C LEU A 414 20.69 23.17 -19.29
N SER A 415 21.58 22.46 -19.97
CA SER A 415 21.86 22.70 -21.40
C SER A 415 20.71 22.21 -22.29
N TYR A 416 20.00 21.16 -21.87
CA TYR A 416 18.83 20.65 -22.56
C TYR A 416 17.67 21.64 -22.40
N SER A 417 17.17 22.11 -23.53
CA SER A 417 16.16 23.17 -23.57
C SER A 417 14.84 22.76 -22.91
N HIS A 418 14.51 21.47 -22.92
CA HIS A 418 13.31 20.92 -22.31
C HIS A 418 13.42 20.80 -20.79
N TYR A 419 14.55 20.34 -20.24
CA TYR A 419 14.74 20.33 -18.77
C TYR A 419 14.86 21.74 -18.19
N ALA A 420 15.61 22.62 -18.87
CA ALA A 420 15.76 24.01 -18.43
C ALA A 420 14.43 24.76 -18.41
N ALA A 421 13.51 24.47 -19.34
CA ALA A 421 12.19 25.11 -19.38
C ALA A 421 11.37 24.88 -18.10
N LEU A 422 11.54 23.72 -17.45
CA LEU A 422 10.78 23.37 -16.22
C LEU A 422 11.14 24.27 -15.03
N VAL A 423 12.41 24.68 -14.93
CA VAL A 423 12.98 25.43 -13.78
C VAL A 423 13.39 26.87 -14.12
N SER A 424 13.21 27.29 -15.38
CA SER A 424 13.49 28.65 -15.86
C SER A 424 12.31 29.20 -16.68
N GLY A 425 11.11 28.67 -16.45
CA GLY A 425 9.87 29.10 -17.10
C GLY A 425 9.16 30.20 -16.31
N SER A 426 7.99 30.61 -16.80
CA SER A 426 7.16 31.65 -16.18
C SER A 426 5.67 31.34 -16.25
N SER A 427 5.30 30.06 -16.40
CA SER A 427 3.90 29.63 -16.51
C SER A 427 3.16 29.76 -15.17
N PHE A 428 3.87 29.61 -14.04
CA PHE A 428 3.39 29.92 -12.69
C PHE A 428 4.56 30.35 -11.79
N SER A 429 4.23 30.97 -10.65
CA SER A 429 5.19 31.32 -9.60
C SER A 429 5.10 30.37 -8.40
N THR A 430 6.20 30.24 -7.66
CA THR A 430 6.22 29.52 -6.38
C THR A 430 5.28 30.11 -5.33
N ASP A 431 4.94 31.40 -5.42
CA ASP A 431 3.99 32.06 -4.54
C ASP A 431 2.57 31.48 -4.62
N GLU A 432 2.23 30.88 -5.75
CA GLU A 432 0.93 30.27 -6.00
C GLU A 432 0.69 29.04 -5.09
N LEU A 433 1.75 28.37 -4.65
CA LEU A 433 1.68 27.23 -3.73
C LEU A 433 0.98 27.55 -2.41
N ALA A 434 1.07 28.81 -1.96
CA ALA A 434 0.47 29.26 -0.70
C ALA A 434 -1.05 29.51 -0.81
N ARG A 435 -1.61 29.55 -2.02
CA ARG A 435 -3.05 29.77 -2.26
C ARG A 435 -3.92 28.59 -1.84
N GLY A 436 -3.37 27.38 -1.76
CA GLY A 436 -4.09 26.19 -1.31
C GLY A 436 -4.90 25.47 -2.40
N ASP A 437 -4.87 25.95 -3.64
CA ASP A 437 -5.70 25.51 -4.77
C ASP A 437 -4.90 24.98 -5.98
N ILE A 438 -3.57 25.05 -5.95
CA ILE A 438 -2.70 24.57 -7.02
C ILE A 438 -2.23 23.13 -6.76
N ASP A 439 -2.21 22.32 -7.81
CA ASP A 439 -1.57 21.00 -7.80
C ASP A 439 -0.44 20.97 -8.82
N VAL A 440 0.74 20.48 -8.42
CA VAL A 440 1.92 20.36 -9.28
C VAL A 440 2.35 18.90 -9.37
N PHE A 441 2.27 18.33 -10.57
CA PHE A 441 2.76 16.99 -10.88
C PHE A 441 4.15 17.07 -11.53
N ILE A 442 5.15 16.46 -10.91
CA ILE A 442 6.53 16.40 -11.37
C ILE A 442 6.73 15.07 -12.08
N ASN A 443 6.49 15.09 -13.39
CA ASN A 443 6.49 13.93 -14.29
C ASN A 443 7.88 13.75 -14.90
N ILE A 444 8.83 13.30 -14.08
CA ILE A 444 10.22 13.06 -14.51
C ILE A 444 10.48 11.57 -14.40
N ASP A 445 10.71 10.90 -15.53
CA ASP A 445 10.90 9.45 -15.54
C ASP A 445 12.12 8.98 -14.72
N LEU A 446 12.10 7.71 -14.31
CA LEU A 446 13.15 7.10 -13.50
C LEU A 446 14.54 7.24 -14.13
N LYS A 447 14.68 7.07 -15.45
CA LYS A 447 15.96 7.18 -16.16
C LYS A 447 16.54 8.59 -16.05
N THR A 448 15.69 9.60 -16.16
CA THR A 448 16.05 11.01 -16.02
C THR A 448 16.40 11.34 -14.58
N LEU A 449 15.66 10.81 -13.60
CA LEU A 449 16.01 10.97 -12.17
C LEU A 449 17.34 10.33 -11.81
N GLU A 450 17.67 9.16 -12.38
CA GLU A 450 18.96 8.48 -12.16
C GLU A 450 20.12 9.25 -12.78
N THR A 451 19.93 9.81 -13.98
CA THR A 451 20.99 10.52 -14.72
C THR A 451 21.16 11.98 -14.24
N HIS A 452 20.06 12.63 -13.88
CA HIS A 452 19.96 14.08 -13.64
C HIS A 452 19.09 14.38 -12.41
N SER A 453 19.39 13.75 -11.27
CA SER A 453 18.64 13.93 -10.02
C SER A 453 18.52 15.40 -9.58
N GLY A 454 19.52 16.23 -9.90
CA GLY A 454 19.52 17.68 -9.64
C GLY A 454 18.29 18.42 -10.18
N LEU A 455 17.70 17.98 -11.29
CA LEU A 455 16.48 18.57 -11.85
C LEU A 455 15.32 18.50 -10.85
N ALA A 456 15.01 17.30 -10.36
CA ALA A 456 13.90 17.11 -9.41
C ALA A 456 14.23 17.70 -8.03
N ARG A 457 15.50 17.63 -7.59
CA ARG A 457 15.95 18.25 -6.33
C ARG A 457 15.70 19.76 -6.34
N VAL A 458 16.07 20.44 -7.43
CA VAL A 458 15.82 21.89 -7.58
C VAL A 458 14.32 22.18 -7.52
N ILE A 459 13.49 21.41 -8.23
CA ILE A 459 12.05 21.65 -8.25
C ILE A 459 11.45 21.52 -6.83
N ILE A 460 11.70 20.38 -6.18
CA ILE A 460 11.15 20.06 -4.85
C ILE A 460 11.72 21.00 -3.79
N GLY A 461 13.02 21.28 -3.84
CA GLY A 461 13.70 22.21 -2.94
C GLY A 461 13.13 23.62 -3.03
N SER A 462 12.97 24.15 -4.25
CA SER A 462 12.39 25.48 -4.47
C SER A 462 10.97 25.57 -3.92
N PHE A 463 10.14 24.55 -4.13
CA PHE A 463 8.77 24.53 -3.59
C PHE A 463 8.73 24.44 -2.07
N LEU A 464 9.58 23.60 -1.46
CA LEU A 464 9.65 23.49 0.00
C LEU A 464 10.12 24.80 0.63
N ASN A 465 11.19 25.41 0.12
CA ASN A 465 11.71 26.66 0.66
C ASN A 465 10.77 27.85 0.43
N ALA A 466 10.11 27.92 -0.74
CA ALA A 466 9.12 28.97 -0.99
C ALA A 466 7.97 28.93 0.02
N ILE A 467 7.58 27.74 0.49
CA ILE A 467 6.57 27.58 1.56
C ILE A 467 7.20 27.84 2.94
N TYR A 468 8.40 27.33 3.20
CA TYR A 468 9.10 27.49 4.47
C TYR A 468 9.35 28.97 4.81
N ASN A 469 9.82 29.75 3.84
CA ASN A 469 10.10 31.18 4.01
C ASN A 469 8.85 32.01 4.30
N ARG A 470 7.64 31.48 4.10
CA ARG A 470 6.38 32.18 4.42
C ARG A 470 6.00 32.13 5.89
N ASP A 471 6.76 31.42 6.72
CA ASP A 471 6.52 31.32 8.17
C ASP A 471 5.07 30.97 8.55
N GLY A 472 4.49 30.01 7.82
CA GLY A 472 3.12 29.53 8.05
C GLY A 472 2.01 30.39 7.45
N GLN A 473 2.33 31.48 6.75
CA GLN A 473 1.36 32.30 6.02
C GLN A 473 0.89 31.62 4.72
N MET A 474 0.07 30.58 4.87
CA MET A 474 -0.51 29.82 3.76
C MET A 474 -1.95 29.41 4.04
N LYS A 475 -2.74 29.25 2.98
CA LYS A 475 -4.11 28.75 3.09
C LYS A 475 -4.10 27.22 3.13
N GLY A 476 -4.36 26.66 4.31
CA GLY A 476 -4.41 25.21 4.50
C GLY A 476 -3.02 24.59 4.61
N ARG A 477 -2.80 23.45 3.92
CA ARG A 477 -1.52 22.72 3.93
C ARG A 477 -1.14 22.27 2.52
N ALA A 478 0.17 22.18 2.29
CA ALA A 478 0.74 21.61 1.08
C ALA A 478 1.19 20.17 1.37
N LEU A 479 0.64 19.21 0.62
CA LEU A 479 1.07 17.82 0.67
C LEU A 479 2.11 17.57 -0.41
N PHE A 480 3.32 17.20 0.01
CA PHE A 480 4.35 16.64 -0.86
C PHE A 480 4.26 15.12 -0.83
N LEU A 481 3.76 14.55 -1.92
CA LEU A 481 3.59 13.13 -2.13
C LEU A 481 4.73 12.65 -3.03
N LEU A 482 5.81 12.18 -2.40
CA LEU A 482 7.06 11.89 -3.08
C LEU A 482 7.17 10.38 -3.30
N ASP A 483 6.78 9.92 -4.50
CA ASP A 483 6.98 8.53 -4.90
C ASP A 483 8.46 8.29 -5.24
N GLU A 484 8.98 7.15 -4.80
CA GLU A 484 10.38 6.73 -5.01
C GLU A 484 11.43 7.81 -4.63
N VAL A 485 11.25 8.48 -3.49
CA VAL A 485 12.10 9.60 -3.03
C VAL A 485 13.59 9.25 -2.91
N ALA A 486 13.93 7.97 -2.78
CA ALA A 486 15.32 7.49 -2.75
C ALA A 486 16.14 7.94 -3.99
N ARG A 487 15.49 8.14 -5.14
CA ARG A 487 16.15 8.63 -6.38
C ARG A 487 16.60 10.07 -6.28
N LEU A 488 16.03 10.84 -5.36
CA LEU A 488 16.51 12.18 -5.08
C LEU A 488 17.80 12.18 -4.27
N GLY A 489 18.22 11.08 -3.65
CA GLY A 489 19.38 11.07 -2.75
C GLY A 489 19.21 11.97 -1.53
N TYR A 490 20.32 12.30 -0.87
CA TYR A 490 20.29 13.16 0.31
C TYR A 490 19.88 14.59 -0.03
N MET A 491 18.92 15.12 0.72
CA MET A 491 18.49 16.50 0.66
C MET A 491 18.23 17.03 2.08
N ARG A 492 19.06 17.98 2.53
CA ARG A 492 18.93 18.61 3.85
C ARG A 492 17.54 19.23 4.08
N ILE A 493 16.95 19.83 3.05
CA ILE A 493 15.63 20.47 3.14
C ILE A 493 14.51 19.47 3.47
N LEU A 494 14.63 18.20 3.09
CA LEU A 494 13.65 17.17 3.46
C LEU A 494 13.73 16.85 4.97
N GLU A 495 14.93 16.88 5.56
CA GLU A 495 15.10 16.72 7.02
C GLU A 495 14.56 17.93 7.78
N THR A 496 14.84 19.15 7.30
CA THR A 496 14.26 20.37 7.86
C THR A 496 12.73 20.36 7.78
N ALA A 497 12.17 19.94 6.64
CA ALA A 497 10.73 19.80 6.46
C ALA A 497 10.14 18.69 7.36
N ARG A 498 10.85 17.59 7.59
CA ARG A 498 10.45 16.53 8.54
C ARG A 498 10.34 17.06 9.97
N ASP A 499 11.30 17.87 10.41
CA ASP A 499 11.40 18.29 11.81
C ASP A 499 10.54 19.52 12.13
N ALA A 500 10.43 20.46 11.19
CA ALA A 500 9.75 21.73 11.40
C ALA A 500 8.62 22.03 10.41
N GLY A 501 8.45 21.24 9.33
CA GLY A 501 7.53 21.56 8.24
C GLY A 501 6.07 21.72 8.66
N ARG A 502 5.63 21.00 9.71
CA ARG A 502 4.25 21.08 10.21
C ARG A 502 3.79 22.51 10.52
N LYS A 503 4.62 23.31 11.21
CA LYS A 503 4.24 24.69 11.59
C LYS A 503 4.19 25.64 10.39
N TYR A 504 4.93 25.31 9.33
CA TYR A 504 4.90 26.01 8.04
C TYR A 504 3.84 25.45 7.09
N GLY A 505 2.94 24.58 7.55
CA GLY A 505 1.88 23.96 6.75
C GLY A 505 2.36 22.98 5.67
N ILE A 506 3.58 22.44 5.80
CA ILE A 506 4.10 21.37 4.96
C ILE A 506 3.72 20.02 5.55
N THR A 507 3.18 19.15 4.72
CA THR A 507 2.95 17.73 5.04
C THR A 507 3.68 16.88 4.00
N LEU A 508 4.35 15.82 4.46
CA LEU A 508 5.16 14.94 3.62
C LEU A 508 4.55 13.54 3.66
N THR A 509 4.36 12.93 2.51
CA THR A 509 4.13 11.49 2.39
C THR A 509 5.20 10.93 1.47
N VAL A 510 6.21 10.30 2.07
CA VAL A 510 7.38 9.77 1.36
C VAL A 510 7.26 8.26 1.19
N ILE A 511 7.52 7.78 -0.02
CA ILE A 511 7.33 6.37 -0.37
C ILE A 511 8.68 5.74 -0.75
N TYR A 512 9.01 4.63 -0.10
CA TYR A 512 10.24 3.85 -0.31
C TYR A 512 9.92 2.41 -0.70
N GLN A 513 10.81 1.72 -1.41
CA GLN A 513 10.66 0.29 -1.67
C GLN A 513 11.00 -0.54 -0.43
N SER A 514 12.04 -0.12 0.30
CA SER A 514 12.55 -0.83 1.46
C SER A 514 13.18 0.12 2.48
N ILE A 515 13.39 -0.38 3.70
CA ILE A 515 14.16 0.33 4.73
C ILE A 515 15.62 0.49 4.25
N GLY A 516 16.16 -0.47 3.50
CA GLY A 516 17.51 -0.42 2.95
C GLY A 516 17.75 0.81 2.07
N GLN A 517 16.84 1.09 1.13
CA GLN A 517 16.92 2.30 0.28
C GLN A 517 16.94 3.60 1.10
N MET A 518 16.14 3.67 2.16
CA MET A 518 16.14 4.83 3.06
C MET A 518 17.49 4.99 3.77
N ARG A 519 18.04 3.89 4.31
CA ARG A 519 19.34 3.91 5.00
C ARG A 519 20.46 4.36 4.06
N GLU A 520 20.46 3.88 2.82
CA GLU A 520 21.43 4.30 1.80
C GLU A 520 21.30 5.80 1.49
N THR A 521 20.07 6.30 1.35
CA THR A 521 19.79 7.71 1.03
C THR A 521 20.33 8.69 2.08
N TYR A 522 20.22 8.36 3.37
CA TYR A 522 20.56 9.29 4.47
C TYR A 522 21.86 8.95 5.21
N GLY A 523 22.66 7.99 4.75
CA GLY A 523 23.97 7.70 5.34
C GLY A 523 23.92 6.79 6.57
N GLY A 524 23.00 5.83 6.59
CA GLY A 524 23.01 4.71 7.55
C GLY A 524 21.81 4.66 8.50
N ARG A 525 21.95 3.81 9.53
CA ARG A 525 20.86 3.46 10.44
C ARG A 525 20.42 4.63 11.34
N ASP A 526 21.36 5.42 11.82
CA ASP A 526 21.08 6.49 12.79
C ASP A 526 20.31 7.64 12.15
N ALA A 527 20.70 8.03 10.93
CA ALA A 527 19.98 9.05 10.16
C ALA A 527 18.57 8.59 9.74
N ALA A 528 18.43 7.33 9.31
CA ALA A 528 17.12 6.76 9.00
C ALA A 528 16.21 6.68 10.25
N SER A 529 16.76 6.44 11.44
CA SER A 529 15.99 6.34 12.69
C SER A 529 15.25 7.62 13.02
N LYS A 530 15.84 8.80 12.74
CA LYS A 530 15.17 10.11 12.88
C LYS A 530 13.89 10.20 12.04
N TRP A 531 13.86 9.59 10.85
CA TRP A 531 12.64 9.51 10.04
C TRP A 531 11.55 8.65 10.69
N PHE A 532 11.93 7.53 11.31
CA PHE A 532 10.97 6.68 12.03
C PHE A 532 10.41 7.34 13.29
N GLU A 533 11.20 8.20 13.94
CA GLU A 533 10.80 8.94 15.15
C GLU A 533 9.87 10.12 14.84
N SER A 534 10.16 10.86 13.77
CA SER A 534 9.38 12.05 13.41
C SER A 534 8.09 11.73 12.66
N ALA A 535 7.97 10.59 11.97
CA ALA A 535 6.76 10.27 11.19
C ALA A 535 5.52 10.02 12.06
N SER A 536 4.38 10.59 11.67
CA SER A 536 3.10 10.41 12.38
C SER A 536 2.53 9.00 12.19
N TRP A 537 2.78 8.43 11.01
CA TRP A 537 2.42 7.06 10.69
C TRP A 537 3.46 6.43 9.75
N ILE A 538 3.65 5.13 9.88
CA ILE A 538 4.58 4.35 9.05
C ILE A 538 3.88 3.08 8.61
N SER A 539 3.76 2.89 7.30
CA SER A 539 3.13 1.71 6.70
C SER A 539 4.17 0.77 6.11
N PHE A 540 3.93 -0.54 6.26
CA PHE A 540 4.70 -1.62 5.67
C PHE A 540 3.78 -2.57 4.91
N ALA A 541 4.10 -2.86 3.65
CA ALA A 541 3.41 -3.85 2.83
C ALA A 541 4.37 -4.55 1.86
N ALA A 542 3.96 -5.71 1.32
CA ALA A 542 4.74 -6.47 0.35
C ALA A 542 6.23 -6.61 0.76
N ILE A 543 6.46 -7.08 2.00
CA ILE A 543 7.79 -7.19 2.59
C ILE A 543 8.40 -8.53 2.19
N ASN A 544 9.54 -8.47 1.52
CA ASN A 544 10.30 -9.65 1.10
C ASN A 544 11.62 -9.83 1.86
N ASP A 545 12.07 -8.79 2.57
CA ASP A 545 13.33 -8.78 3.32
C ASP A 545 13.16 -9.36 4.74
N PRO A 546 13.89 -10.43 5.11
CA PRO A 546 13.83 -11.02 6.45
C PRO A 546 14.19 -10.06 7.59
N GLU A 547 15.15 -9.14 7.39
CA GLU A 547 15.52 -8.17 8.42
C GLU A 547 14.38 -7.20 8.71
N THR A 548 13.73 -6.68 7.67
CA THR A 548 12.55 -5.84 7.79
C THR A 548 11.40 -6.59 8.45
N ALA A 549 11.21 -7.88 8.13
CA ALA A 549 10.19 -8.72 8.78
C ALA A 549 10.46 -8.92 10.29
N ASP A 550 11.71 -9.17 10.68
CA ASP A 550 12.11 -9.25 12.09
C ASP A 550 11.92 -7.92 12.82
N TYR A 551 12.29 -6.80 12.17
CA TYR A 551 12.03 -5.45 12.68
C TYR A 551 10.53 -5.21 12.92
N ILE A 552 9.66 -5.54 11.96
CA ILE A 552 8.21 -5.38 12.08
C ILE A 552 7.65 -6.26 13.21
N SER A 553 8.07 -7.53 13.28
CA SER A 553 7.69 -8.46 14.34
C SER A 553 8.06 -7.92 15.72
N LYS A 554 9.32 -7.46 15.90
CA LYS A 554 9.80 -6.84 17.15
C LYS A 554 9.02 -5.57 17.49
N ARG A 555 8.76 -4.70 16.50
CA ARG A 555 8.00 -3.46 16.68
C ARG A 555 6.53 -3.70 17.03
N CYS A 556 5.95 -4.81 16.58
CA CYS A 556 4.60 -5.22 16.97
C CYS A 556 4.53 -5.71 18.43
N GLY A 557 5.67 -6.12 19.00
CA GLY A 557 5.78 -6.56 20.38
C GLY A 557 5.36 -8.02 20.62
N THR A 558 5.47 -8.44 21.87
CA THR A 558 5.20 -9.80 22.34
C THR A 558 3.91 -9.85 23.14
N THR A 559 3.18 -10.95 23.00
CA THR A 559 1.93 -11.21 23.72
C THR A 559 2.01 -12.55 24.45
N THR A 560 1.27 -12.67 25.54
CA THR A 560 1.17 -13.91 26.31
C THR A 560 0.10 -14.80 25.70
N VAL A 561 0.45 -16.04 25.37
CA VAL A 561 -0.50 -17.04 24.84
C VAL A 561 -0.63 -18.23 25.79
N GLU A 562 -1.85 -18.73 25.93
CA GLU A 562 -2.16 -19.98 26.63
C GLU A 562 -2.09 -21.14 25.63
N ILE A 563 -1.18 -22.08 25.91
CA ILE A 563 -0.98 -23.31 25.16
C ILE A 563 -1.61 -24.43 25.97
N ASP A 564 -2.64 -25.07 25.39
CA ASP A 564 -3.23 -26.29 25.93
C ASP A 564 -2.32 -27.47 25.57
N GLN A 565 -1.64 -28.05 26.57
CA GLN A 565 -0.97 -29.33 26.42
C GLN A 565 -1.93 -30.46 26.79
N VAL A 566 -2.26 -31.29 25.81
CA VAL A 566 -3.09 -32.48 26.02
C VAL A 566 -2.20 -33.71 25.91
N SER A 567 -1.89 -34.34 27.05
CA SER A 567 -1.27 -35.67 27.06
C SER A 567 -2.38 -36.73 27.11
N ARG A 568 -2.26 -37.75 26.24
CA ARG A 568 -3.10 -38.94 26.28
C ARG A 568 -2.19 -40.13 26.51
N SER A 569 -2.42 -40.85 27.59
CA SER A 569 -1.78 -42.14 27.84
C SER A 569 -2.82 -43.24 27.64
N PHE A 570 -2.44 -44.26 26.87
CA PHE A 570 -3.25 -45.45 26.64
C PHE A 570 -2.70 -46.58 27.51
N HIS A 571 -3.53 -47.10 28.41
CA HIS A 571 -3.24 -48.33 29.15
C HIS A 571 -4.33 -49.36 28.86
N SER A 572 -4.02 -50.65 29.04
CA SER A 572 -4.90 -51.79 28.74
C SER A 572 -6.24 -51.81 29.50
N LYS A 573 -6.43 -50.94 30.49
CA LYS A 573 -7.68 -50.78 31.27
C LYS A 573 -8.39 -49.42 31.12
N GLY A 574 -7.95 -48.56 30.20
CA GLY A 574 -8.63 -47.28 29.91
C GLY A 574 -7.70 -46.17 29.41
N SER A 575 -8.28 -45.12 28.83
CA SER A 575 -7.55 -43.92 28.41
C SER A 575 -7.63 -42.84 29.48
N SER A 576 -6.48 -42.32 29.93
CA SER A 576 -6.43 -41.10 30.75
C SER A 576 -6.08 -39.90 29.88
N ARG A 577 -6.78 -38.77 30.08
CA ARG A 577 -6.55 -37.52 29.37
C ARG A 577 -6.24 -36.42 30.37
N THR A 578 -4.99 -36.00 30.44
CA THR A 578 -4.58 -34.85 31.25
C THR A 578 -4.52 -33.62 30.35
N ARG A 579 -5.09 -32.50 30.82
CA ARG A 579 -4.98 -31.18 30.17
C ARG A 579 -4.19 -30.25 31.07
N SER A 580 -3.04 -29.79 30.60
CA SER A 580 -2.25 -28.74 31.26
C SER A 580 -2.33 -27.46 30.44
N LYS A 581 -2.30 -26.31 31.11
CA LYS A 581 -2.33 -24.99 30.50
C LYS A 581 -1.03 -24.27 30.83
N GLN A 582 -0.25 -23.97 29.80
CA GLN A 582 1.01 -23.24 29.95
C GLN A 582 0.90 -21.86 29.32
N LEU A 583 1.39 -20.83 30.02
CA LEU A 583 1.55 -19.50 29.45
C LEU A 583 2.92 -19.42 28.77
N ALA A 584 2.95 -18.89 27.55
CA ALA A 584 4.18 -18.72 26.77
C ALA A 584 4.23 -17.35 26.10
N ALA A 585 5.44 -16.85 25.86
CA ALA A 585 5.68 -15.66 25.07
C ALA A 585 5.52 -15.98 23.57
N ARG A 586 4.75 -15.17 22.83
CA ARG A 586 4.68 -15.25 21.37
C ARG A 586 4.71 -13.84 20.77
N PRO A 587 5.52 -13.56 19.75
CA PRO A 587 5.40 -12.32 18.98
C PRO A 587 3.96 -12.10 18.48
N LEU A 588 3.51 -10.84 18.44
CA LEU A 588 2.16 -10.50 17.97
C LEU A 588 1.91 -11.01 16.54
N ILE A 589 2.95 -10.98 15.73
CA ILE A 589 3.12 -11.59 14.41
C ILE A 589 4.55 -12.10 14.31
N GLN A 590 4.74 -13.32 13.79
CA GLN A 590 6.08 -13.88 13.59
C GLN A 590 6.71 -13.34 12.30
N PRO A 591 8.04 -13.27 12.18
CA PRO A 591 8.69 -12.75 10.97
C PRO A 591 8.24 -13.47 9.68
N HIS A 592 8.09 -14.80 9.72
CA HIS A 592 7.60 -15.56 8.57
C HIS A 592 6.12 -15.29 8.24
N GLU A 593 5.31 -14.88 9.22
CA GLU A 593 3.92 -14.46 8.99
C GLU A 593 3.88 -13.09 8.30
N VAL A 594 4.85 -12.20 8.59
CA VAL A 594 5.03 -10.92 7.89
C VAL A 594 5.41 -11.15 6.42
N LEU A 595 6.38 -12.03 6.15
CA LEU A 595 6.82 -12.37 4.78
C LEU A 595 5.71 -13.05 3.95
N ARG A 596 4.71 -13.66 4.60
CA ARG A 596 3.56 -14.32 3.94
C ARG A 596 2.30 -13.47 3.93
N MET A 597 2.38 -12.20 4.35
CA MET A 597 1.25 -11.28 4.25
C MET A 597 0.79 -11.16 2.79
N ARG A 598 -0.52 -11.02 2.59
CA ARG A 598 -1.05 -10.78 1.25
C ARG A 598 -0.60 -9.41 0.73
N ALA A 599 -0.44 -9.30 -0.59
CA ALA A 599 0.01 -8.06 -1.23
C ALA A 599 -0.97 -6.87 -1.05
N ASP A 600 -2.24 -7.14 -0.74
CA ASP A 600 -3.26 -6.14 -0.45
C ASP A 600 -3.44 -5.84 1.06
N GLU A 601 -2.52 -6.34 1.89
CA GLU A 601 -2.48 -6.13 3.33
C GLU A 601 -1.28 -5.25 3.72
N GLN A 602 -1.40 -4.55 4.84
CA GLN A 602 -0.34 -3.73 5.41
C GLN A 602 -0.38 -3.71 6.93
N ILE A 603 0.76 -3.35 7.54
CA ILE A 603 0.88 -3.02 8.96
C ILE A 603 1.27 -1.55 9.07
N VAL A 604 0.50 -0.80 9.84
CA VAL A 604 0.68 0.63 10.10
C VAL A 604 1.01 0.84 11.56
N PHE A 605 2.07 1.60 11.81
CA PHE A 605 2.49 2.02 13.15
C PHE A 605 2.21 3.51 13.33
N THR A 606 1.70 3.88 14.50
CA THR A 606 1.52 5.26 14.95
C THR A 606 1.97 5.38 16.40
N ALA A 607 2.67 6.45 16.75
CA ALA A 607 3.16 6.66 18.10
C ALA A 607 2.04 6.57 19.15
N GLY A 608 2.33 5.93 20.29
CA GLY A 608 1.41 5.80 21.42
C GLY A 608 0.20 4.88 21.22
N ASN A 609 0.11 4.16 20.08
CA ASN A 609 -1.03 3.30 19.78
C ASN A 609 -0.58 1.89 19.37
N ALA A 610 -1.47 0.91 19.54
CA ALA A 610 -1.27 -0.45 19.06
C ALA A 610 -1.04 -0.50 17.54
N PRO A 611 -0.25 -1.45 17.01
CA PRO A 611 -0.07 -1.61 15.57
C PRO A 611 -1.41 -1.91 14.88
N LEU A 612 -1.60 -1.33 13.70
CA LEU A 612 -2.80 -1.53 12.89
C LEU A 612 -2.48 -2.45 11.71
N ARG A 613 -3.08 -3.64 11.70
CA ARG A 613 -3.10 -4.52 10.53
C ARG A 613 -4.38 -4.24 9.74
N CYS A 614 -4.26 -3.82 8.48
CA CYS A 614 -5.41 -3.41 7.68
C CYS A 614 -5.22 -3.68 6.17
N GLY A 615 -6.29 -3.53 5.40
CA GLY A 615 -6.22 -3.63 3.94
C GLY A 615 -5.65 -2.36 3.30
N ARG A 616 -5.16 -2.49 2.06
CA ARG A 616 -4.71 -1.37 1.22
C ARG A 616 -5.88 -0.81 0.40
N ALA A 617 -5.93 0.52 0.25
CA ALA A 617 -6.97 1.23 -0.50
C ALA A 617 -6.68 1.25 -2.00
N ILE A 618 -6.66 0.07 -2.64
CA ILE A 618 -6.38 -0.07 -4.08
C ILE A 618 -7.56 0.51 -4.88
N TRP A 619 -7.31 1.60 -5.63
CA TRP A 619 -8.37 2.41 -6.25
C TRP A 619 -9.29 1.60 -7.19
N PHE A 620 -8.75 0.65 -7.97
CA PHE A 620 -9.56 -0.13 -8.91
C PHE A 620 -10.43 -1.20 -8.24
N ARG A 621 -10.39 -1.35 -6.91
CA ARG A 621 -11.35 -2.18 -6.16
C ARG A 621 -12.57 -1.38 -5.71
N ARG A 622 -12.49 -0.06 -5.78
CA ARG A 622 -13.40 0.91 -5.17
C ARG A 622 -14.23 1.62 -6.23
N ASP A 623 -15.55 1.50 -6.16
CA ASP A 623 -16.42 2.11 -7.18
C ASP A 623 -16.44 3.64 -7.06
N ASP A 624 -16.30 4.17 -5.83
CA ASP A 624 -16.12 5.61 -5.55
C ASP A 624 -14.86 6.19 -6.19
N MET A 625 -13.75 5.43 -6.24
CA MET A 625 -12.52 5.92 -6.86
C MET A 625 -12.46 5.64 -8.36
N LYS A 626 -12.95 4.48 -8.83
CA LYS A 626 -13.02 4.17 -10.27
C LYS A 626 -13.77 5.23 -11.06
N ALA A 627 -14.84 5.80 -10.49
CA ALA A 627 -15.65 6.82 -11.15
C ALA A 627 -14.88 8.14 -11.34
N CYS A 628 -13.87 8.40 -10.52
CA CYS A 628 -13.06 9.62 -10.54
C CYS A 628 -11.75 9.47 -11.34
N VAL A 629 -11.33 8.23 -11.62
CA VAL A 629 -10.03 7.94 -12.25
C VAL A 629 -10.17 7.89 -13.76
N GLY A 630 -9.41 8.75 -14.46
CA GLY A 630 -9.30 8.76 -15.92
C GLY A 630 -8.62 7.52 -16.49
N GLU A 631 -8.59 7.41 -17.82
CA GLU A 631 -7.98 6.25 -18.49
C GLU A 631 -6.48 6.12 -18.19
N ASN A 632 -6.05 4.92 -17.78
CA ASN A 632 -4.65 4.58 -17.60
C ASN A 632 -4.04 4.15 -18.95
N ARG A 633 -2.86 4.69 -19.30
CA ARG A 633 -2.12 4.36 -20.53
C ARG A 633 -1.89 2.85 -20.71
N LEU A 634 -1.67 2.08 -19.63
CA LEU A 634 -1.51 0.61 -19.69
C LEU A 634 -2.79 -0.13 -20.14
N ARG A 635 -3.96 0.46 -19.89
CA ARG A 635 -5.25 -0.10 -20.32
C ARG A 635 -5.54 0.20 -21.79
N SER A 636 -4.98 1.27 -22.33
CA SER A 636 -5.07 1.60 -23.77
C SER A 636 -4.28 0.62 -24.64
N LEU A 637 -3.08 0.21 -24.20
CA LEU A 637 -2.23 -0.74 -24.92
C LEU A 637 -2.86 -2.14 -25.01
N SER A 638 -3.47 -2.62 -23.93
CA SER A 638 -4.18 -3.91 -23.89
C SER A 638 -5.51 -3.91 -24.66
N ARG A 639 -6.05 -2.74 -25.00
CA ARG A 639 -7.22 -2.60 -25.86
C ARG A 639 -6.83 -2.55 -27.34
N GLY A 640 -5.70 -1.91 -27.66
CA GLY A 640 -5.11 -1.89 -29.01
C GLY A 640 -4.66 -3.26 -29.52
N GLU A 641 -4.18 -4.16 -28.65
CA GLU A 641 -3.87 -5.55 -29.02
C GLU A 641 -5.12 -6.43 -29.22
N LYS A 642 -6.25 -6.08 -28.59
CA LYS A 642 -7.51 -6.80 -28.81
C LYS A 642 -8.23 -6.35 -30.07
N GLU A 643 -8.06 -5.11 -30.51
CA GLU A 643 -8.66 -4.58 -31.74
C GLU A 643 -7.82 -4.87 -33.00
N SER A 644 -6.55 -5.27 -32.88
CA SER A 644 -5.70 -5.65 -34.03
C SER A 644 -5.77 -7.13 -34.43
N SER A 645 -6.51 -7.97 -33.72
CA SER A 645 -6.71 -9.38 -34.05
C SER A 645 -8.02 -9.60 -34.84
N ASN A 646 -8.08 -9.06 -36.06
CA ASN A 646 -9.03 -9.57 -37.05
C ASN A 646 -8.57 -10.96 -37.53
N PRO A 647 -9.46 -11.96 -37.64
CA PRO A 647 -9.09 -13.27 -38.12
C PRO A 647 -8.70 -13.18 -39.61
N ILE A 648 -7.50 -13.66 -39.94
CA ILE A 648 -7.06 -13.86 -41.31
C ILE A 648 -7.90 -14.99 -41.91
N ASP A 649 -8.62 -14.67 -42.98
CA ASP A 649 -9.44 -15.60 -43.77
C ASP A 649 -8.53 -16.54 -44.59
N PRO A 650 -8.55 -17.87 -44.40
CA PRO A 650 -7.64 -18.79 -45.04
C PRO A 650 -8.22 -19.22 -46.40
N ALA A 651 -8.29 -18.32 -47.38
CA ALA A 651 -8.58 -18.69 -48.76
C ALA A 651 -8.12 -17.62 -49.73
N LYS A 652 -6.85 -17.71 -50.15
CA LYS A 652 -6.36 -17.44 -51.53
C LYS A 652 -4.83 -17.51 -51.54
N THR A 653 -4.33 -18.69 -51.87
CA THR A 653 -3.02 -18.86 -52.48
C THR A 653 -3.22 -18.81 -53.98
N ASP A 654 -2.53 -17.90 -54.67
CA ASP A 654 -2.08 -18.20 -56.02
C ASP A 654 -0.71 -17.61 -56.31
N GLU A 655 0.04 -18.40 -57.05
CA GLU A 655 1.47 -18.39 -57.30
C GLU A 655 1.95 -17.19 -58.11
N THR A 656 3.18 -16.76 -57.86
CA THR A 656 4.23 -16.57 -58.90
C THR A 656 5.55 -16.08 -58.28
N THR A 657 6.52 -16.99 -58.22
CA THR A 657 7.99 -16.73 -58.22
C THR A 657 8.51 -17.04 -59.65
N PRO A 658 9.72 -16.60 -60.12
CA PRO A 658 11.00 -16.81 -59.44
C PRO A 658 12.16 -15.79 -59.70
N GLY A 659 13.27 -15.96 -58.95
CA GLY A 659 14.61 -15.36 -59.22
C GLY A 659 15.42 -15.04 -57.93
N VAL A 660 16.12 -15.99 -57.27
CA VAL A 660 17.60 -16.30 -57.34
C VAL A 660 18.46 -15.13 -56.76
N SER A 661 19.43 -15.22 -55.82
CA SER A 661 20.42 -16.21 -55.30
C SER A 661 21.09 -15.60 -54.02
N SER A 662 21.16 -16.25 -52.84
CA SER A 662 22.21 -17.14 -52.26
C SER A 662 23.39 -16.49 -51.47
N ILE A 663 23.76 -17.17 -50.35
CA ILE A 663 25.02 -17.14 -49.54
C ILE A 663 25.04 -16.11 -48.38
N GLY A 664 25.37 -16.41 -47.12
CA GLY A 664 25.82 -17.64 -46.44
C GLY A 664 25.97 -17.37 -44.92
N ILE A 665 25.80 -18.40 -44.10
CA ILE A 665 25.91 -18.38 -42.62
C ILE A 665 27.24 -19.02 -42.23
N VAL A 666 28.03 -18.37 -41.38
CA VAL A 666 29.18 -18.94 -40.66
C VAL A 666 28.80 -19.05 -39.18
N GLY A 667 29.03 -20.23 -38.60
CA GLY A 667 28.98 -20.46 -37.16
C GLY A 667 30.39 -20.69 -36.60
N GLU A 668 30.59 -20.30 -35.35
CA GLU A 668 31.73 -20.61 -34.47
C GLU A 668 31.13 -20.86 -33.08
N GLU A 669 31.09 -22.12 -32.62
CA GLU A 669 32.06 -22.80 -31.74
C GLU A 669 32.12 -22.26 -30.30
N ILE A 670 31.68 -23.09 -29.36
CA ILE A 670 31.71 -22.92 -27.91
C ILE A 670 32.85 -23.80 -27.39
N GLY A 671 33.88 -23.18 -26.81
CA GLY A 671 34.98 -23.86 -26.12
C GLY A 671 34.72 -23.99 -24.62
N GLU A 672 34.98 -25.19 -24.11
CA GLU A 672 35.05 -25.54 -22.69
C GLU A 672 36.22 -24.82 -21.98
N GLU A 673 36.03 -24.41 -20.72
CA GLU A 673 37.15 -24.16 -19.82
C GLU A 673 36.90 -24.66 -18.40
N GLN A 674 37.98 -25.19 -17.84
CA GLN A 674 38.04 -26.20 -16.79
C GLN A 674 37.90 -25.64 -15.36
N HIS A 675 37.34 -26.51 -14.52
CA HIS A 675 37.43 -26.50 -13.06
C HIS A 675 38.90 -26.62 -12.61
N ASN A 676 39.32 -25.80 -11.65
CA ASN A 676 40.48 -26.11 -10.82
C ASN A 676 40.17 -25.88 -9.34
N ALA A 677 40.42 -26.94 -8.56
CA ALA A 677 40.25 -27.03 -7.13
C ALA A 677 41.45 -26.42 -6.40
N VAL A 678 41.22 -25.84 -5.22
CA VAL A 678 42.27 -25.52 -4.24
C VAL A 678 41.90 -26.18 -2.92
N GLN A 679 42.88 -26.91 -2.38
CA GLN A 679 42.86 -27.74 -1.16
C GLN A 679 43.02 -26.92 0.13
N GLU A 680 42.49 -27.50 1.21
CA GLU A 680 42.74 -27.21 2.63
C GLU A 680 44.17 -27.63 3.07
N GLU A 681 44.83 -26.77 3.87
CA GLU A 681 45.36 -26.99 5.26
C GLU A 681 46.84 -27.41 5.37
N PRO A 682 47.51 -27.22 6.53
CA PRO A 682 47.02 -26.88 7.88
C PRO A 682 47.42 -25.51 8.46
#